data_AF-A0A813RZN9-F1
#
_entry.id   AF-A0A813RZN9-F1
#
_cell.length_a   1.000
_cell.length_b   1.000
_cell.length_c   1.000
_cell.angle_alpha   90.00
_cell.angle_beta   90.00
_cell.angle_gamma   90.00
#
_symmetry.space_group_name_H-M   'P 1'
#
loop_
_entity.id
_entity.type
_entity.pdbx_description
1 polymer ?
#
loop_
_entity_poly.entity_id
_entity_poly.type
_entity_poly.pdbx_seq_one_letter_code
_entity_poly.pdbx_strand_id
1 'polypeptide(L)'
;STSEGLLWRLDEVKSAYFFGTARLPAPLTWPYISKTVKAAFSDSTDVYVEFDFTTPESVALLKSCPDATTSTISTEIQNNKDKRQVSQENQPEQTQLLDNFFSLEARRSHKTVGSLETYEMYCKFTKFQTEKIATAIKTTETSLTNEQFSGTIEKLAHEYNCENFDSLQQSNSEKRKQDTSSVQKSDDMMLEHNTAIAETVNNILKRSSSKEKFFFAVDAAHLVGENSIISLLRKNYGYSISQLKFNKMDILPNELFVMIFEYLTHFDILHTFLGINERIDYLLAQYTTDIDLRQCTIAQFEHYCHHVIPIIGSYVKSLKLSNKYSCGQIELGESKNLLSNLPYLESLSLYNVEYDDTLLYYVNYVKLKELTIENVTCENWTMKNDRYLNVFSKHSELDKCHLLGGLSLKCDIKPCCIKELRIDLHTYNDFLILLDNLPLIHRLHVEILYRQDSNAYYKYHQLADKLPYLVSFTFHVRTSNNLYGKFESIIKNLPKLEYLSFILIEYDHDHLLDGYHLQNMLMKLNYLTELKFNIIWDTIYLSKTVTIEQLSQTFQTDFWKQWKVGCYFEQRKKSFILFTLPFLYEHFSVSQESFQFDKFNAFNNVRDLRIYSENITIEILRKLLTESFPNVNSLCLCNDCSLNVNNYSIVINQIHELTLLSSNSNYRILLSMPNIKQLKFDYQMSMKNIIERKSILELYIINCETTQLENIIKHFPNVKILFLSFTKLKHIETASQVIFKILLILKHLFCLNLDNVQGTETHLKQIMCHRRCQFQVKRRSLKIWM
;
A
#
# COMPACT_ATOMS: atom_id res chain seq x y z
N SER A 1 -40.10 -14.14 2.71
CA SER A 1 -39.69 -12.74 2.47
C SER A 1 -38.72 -12.36 3.56
N THR A 2 -37.42 -12.36 3.25
CA THR A 2 -36.34 -12.08 4.21
C THR A 2 -36.31 -10.58 4.50
N SER A 3 -36.67 -10.19 5.72
CA SER A 3 -36.69 -8.80 6.20
C SER A 3 -35.26 -8.32 6.48
N GLU A 4 -34.77 -7.29 5.76
CA GLU A 4 -33.40 -6.76 5.85
C GLU A 4 -33.35 -5.37 6.53
N GLY A 5 -34.04 -5.16 7.66
CA GLY A 5 -33.99 -3.91 8.41
C GLY A 5 -34.97 -3.78 9.58
N LEU A 6 -34.56 -3.19 10.71
CA LEU A 6 -35.44 -2.95 11.87
C LEU A 6 -36.20 -1.60 11.85
N LEU A 7 -36.15 -0.87 10.72
CA LEU A 7 -36.75 0.46 10.58
C LEU A 7 -37.77 0.50 9.45
N TRP A 8 -38.98 0.94 9.75
CA TRP A 8 -40.05 1.19 8.79
C TRP A 8 -40.42 2.67 8.76
N ARG A 9 -40.85 3.15 7.59
CA ARG A 9 -41.31 4.52 7.37
C ARG A 9 -42.75 4.51 6.87
N LEU A 10 -43.57 5.38 7.44
CA LEU A 10 -44.91 5.68 6.95
C LEU A 10 -44.77 6.69 5.80
N ASP A 11 -45.24 6.36 4.60
CA ASP A 11 -45.01 7.19 3.40
C ASP A 11 -46.00 8.36 3.26
N GLU A 12 -47.19 8.22 3.84
CA GLU A 12 -48.25 9.25 3.83
C GLU A 12 -47.98 10.40 4.80
N VAL A 13 -47.37 10.07 5.95
CA VAL A 13 -46.92 11.04 6.94
C VAL A 13 -45.42 11.17 6.77
N LYS A 14 -44.99 12.19 6.01
CA LYS A 14 -43.58 12.53 5.94
C LYS A 14 -43.10 12.77 7.37
N SER A 15 -42.25 11.86 7.86
CA SER A 15 -41.66 11.83 9.20
C SER A 15 -42.38 11.02 10.28
N ALA A 16 -42.98 9.86 9.96
CA ALA A 16 -43.27 8.84 10.98
C ALA A 16 -42.48 7.55 10.74
N TYR A 17 -41.80 7.06 11.78
CA TYR A 17 -40.92 5.89 11.73
C TYR A 17 -41.30 4.87 12.80
N PHE A 18 -41.23 3.58 12.47
CA PHE A 18 -41.30 2.49 13.45
C PHE A 18 -39.95 1.81 13.53
N PHE A 19 -39.42 1.68 14.74
CA PHE A 19 -38.19 0.97 15.02
C PHE A 19 -38.46 -0.23 15.93
N GLY A 20 -37.99 -1.40 15.52
CA GLY A 20 -38.11 -2.64 16.29
C GLY A 20 -37.03 -2.73 17.36
N THR A 21 -37.37 -2.47 18.63
CA THR A 21 -36.43 -2.63 19.76
C THR A 21 -36.27 -4.10 20.14
N ALA A 22 -35.16 -4.43 20.80
CA ALA A 22 -35.00 -5.70 21.51
C ALA A 22 -35.08 -5.45 23.02
N ARG A 23 -35.63 -6.42 23.77
CA ARG A 23 -35.57 -6.46 25.23
C ARG A 23 -34.17 -6.86 25.71
N LEU A 24 -33.18 -6.05 25.33
CA LEU A 24 -31.76 -6.21 25.66
C LEU A 24 -31.24 -4.90 26.27
N PRO A 25 -30.17 -4.96 27.11
CA PRO A 25 -29.54 -3.77 27.65
C PRO A 25 -29.02 -2.81 26.56
N ALA A 26 -29.26 -1.52 26.73
CA ALA A 26 -28.86 -0.46 25.81
C ALA A 26 -27.34 -0.44 25.55
N PRO A 27 -26.44 -0.64 26.54
CA PRO A 27 -24.99 -0.67 26.25
C PRO A 27 -24.56 -1.76 25.27
N LEU A 28 -25.30 -2.87 25.19
CA LEU A 28 -25.00 -4.00 24.31
C LEU A 28 -25.57 -3.84 22.89
N THR A 29 -26.52 -2.91 22.71
CA THR A 29 -27.28 -2.77 21.46
C THR A 29 -27.11 -1.39 20.82
N TRP A 30 -27.08 -0.31 21.61
CA TRP A 30 -26.98 1.07 21.13
C TRP A 30 -25.76 1.36 20.23
N PRO A 31 -24.55 0.85 20.50
CA PRO A 31 -23.41 1.05 19.59
C PRO A 31 -23.66 0.49 18.18
N TYR A 32 -24.47 -0.57 18.08
CA TYR A 32 -24.75 -1.29 16.84
C TYR A 32 -26.02 -0.80 16.13
N ILE A 33 -26.83 0.06 16.77
CA ILE A 33 -27.96 0.71 16.10
C ILE A 33 -27.43 1.64 14.99
N SER A 34 -27.99 1.45 13.81
CA SER A 34 -27.58 2.14 12.59
C SER A 34 -27.74 3.66 12.65
N LYS A 35 -26.92 4.38 11.88
CA LYS A 35 -27.03 5.84 11.75
C LYS A 35 -28.41 6.27 11.23
N THR A 36 -29.05 5.48 10.36
CA THR A 36 -30.40 5.80 9.84
C THR A 36 -31.47 5.79 10.94
N VAL A 37 -31.42 4.82 11.86
CA VAL A 37 -32.34 4.78 13.01
C VAL A 37 -32.06 5.96 13.94
N LYS A 38 -30.78 6.24 14.23
CA LYS A 38 -30.37 7.40 15.05
C LYS A 38 -30.79 8.73 14.42
N ALA A 39 -30.69 8.87 13.10
CA ALA A 39 -31.15 10.03 12.36
C ALA A 39 -32.68 10.16 12.40
N ALA A 40 -33.42 9.08 12.15
CA ALA A 40 -34.88 9.07 12.26
C ALA A 40 -35.36 9.47 13.68
N PHE A 41 -34.68 8.96 14.71
CA PHE A 41 -34.92 9.36 16.10
C PHE A 41 -34.58 10.84 16.34
N SER A 42 -33.41 11.30 15.89
CA SER A 42 -32.94 12.68 16.03
C SER A 42 -33.88 13.67 15.34
N ASP A 43 -34.42 13.33 14.17
CA ASP A 43 -35.31 14.17 13.38
C ASP A 43 -36.73 14.24 13.95
N SER A 44 -37.12 13.31 14.82
CA SER A 44 -38.49 13.22 15.36
C SER A 44 -38.72 14.19 16.52
N THR A 45 -39.91 14.79 16.60
CA THR A 45 -40.31 15.69 17.69
C THR A 45 -41.00 14.93 18.82
N ASP A 46 -41.68 13.84 18.47
CA ASP A 46 -42.51 13.05 19.36
C ASP A 46 -42.09 11.58 19.31
N VAL A 47 -41.76 11.02 20.47
CA VAL A 47 -41.26 9.66 20.63
C VAL A 47 -42.28 8.86 21.43
N TYR A 48 -42.73 7.74 20.87
CA TYR A 48 -43.67 6.85 21.52
C TYR A 48 -43.00 5.50 21.74
N VAL A 49 -43.03 5.01 22.98
CA VAL A 49 -42.56 3.68 23.35
C VAL A 49 -43.72 2.77 23.69
N GLU A 50 -43.50 1.45 23.71
CA GLU A 50 -44.50 0.45 24.13
C GLU A 50 -45.13 0.82 25.49
N PHE A 51 -44.30 0.97 26.52
CA PHE A 51 -44.69 1.52 27.81
C PHE A 51 -43.56 2.39 28.39
N ASP A 52 -43.89 3.55 28.98
CA ASP A 52 -42.88 4.48 29.50
C ASP A 52 -42.66 4.31 31.00
N PHE A 53 -41.53 3.71 31.38
CA PHE A 53 -41.16 3.42 32.76
C PHE A 53 -40.45 4.56 33.48
N THR A 54 -40.27 5.70 32.81
CA THR A 54 -39.43 6.78 33.34
C THR A 54 -40.24 7.81 34.15
N THR A 55 -41.58 7.72 34.13
CA THR A 55 -42.44 8.62 34.93
C THR A 55 -42.70 8.08 36.33
N PRO A 56 -42.79 8.95 37.36
CA PRO A 56 -43.14 8.52 38.73
C PRO A 56 -44.50 7.83 38.82
N GLU A 57 -45.45 8.23 37.97
CA GLU A 57 -46.80 7.70 37.90
C GLU A 57 -46.81 6.28 37.33
N SER A 58 -46.13 6.05 36.20
CA SER A 58 -45.96 4.72 35.62
C SER A 58 -45.29 3.75 36.61
N VAL A 59 -44.24 4.21 37.31
CA VAL A 59 -43.55 3.41 38.33
C VAL A 59 -44.44 3.12 39.55
N ALA A 60 -45.32 4.03 39.93
CA ALA A 60 -46.28 3.82 41.02
C ALA A 60 -47.37 2.81 40.62
N LEU A 61 -47.89 2.92 39.39
CA LEU A 61 -48.88 2.00 38.84
C LEU A 61 -48.31 0.58 38.72
N LEU A 62 -47.07 0.41 38.26
CA LEU A 62 -46.39 -0.89 38.17
C LEU A 62 -46.32 -1.65 39.49
N LYS A 63 -46.20 -0.95 40.63
CA LYS A 63 -46.21 -1.58 41.97
C LYS A 63 -47.56 -2.19 42.35
N SER A 64 -48.64 -1.76 41.69
CA SER A 64 -49.98 -2.31 41.89
C SER A 64 -50.30 -3.49 40.97
N CYS A 65 -49.34 -3.90 40.12
CA CYS A 65 -49.52 -5.01 39.18
C CYS A 65 -49.31 -6.34 39.93
N PRO A 66 -50.33 -7.22 40.02
CA PRO A 66 -50.30 -8.39 40.92
C PRO A 66 -49.16 -9.39 40.67
N ASP A 67 -48.58 -9.39 39.47
CA ASP A 67 -47.60 -10.38 38.99
C ASP A 67 -46.22 -9.76 38.66
N ALA A 68 -45.94 -8.54 39.14
CA ALA A 68 -44.69 -7.80 38.88
C ALA A 68 -43.42 -8.35 39.56
N THR A 69 -43.47 -9.57 40.12
CA THR A 69 -42.37 -10.20 40.88
C THR A 69 -41.49 -11.15 40.05
N THR A 70 -41.42 -10.98 38.73
CA THR A 70 -40.35 -11.60 37.92
C THR A 70 -39.21 -10.62 37.65
N SER A 71 -37.99 -11.15 37.67
CA SER A 71 -36.69 -10.46 37.75
C SER A 71 -36.51 -9.19 36.90
N THR A 72 -37.18 -9.06 35.76
CA THR A 72 -37.10 -7.89 34.86
C THR A 72 -37.56 -6.58 35.53
N ILE A 73 -38.69 -6.59 36.24
CA ILE A 73 -39.28 -5.36 36.83
C ILE A 73 -38.54 -4.95 38.11
N SER A 74 -38.01 -5.91 38.88
CA SER A 74 -37.18 -5.63 40.05
C SER A 74 -35.90 -4.88 39.70
N THR A 75 -35.31 -5.12 38.51
CA THR A 75 -34.13 -4.38 38.05
C THR A 75 -34.47 -2.94 37.63
N GLU A 76 -35.62 -2.74 36.98
CA GLU A 76 -36.08 -1.42 36.55
C GLU A 76 -36.55 -0.52 37.70
N ILE A 77 -37.22 -1.08 38.71
CA ILE A 77 -37.69 -0.34 39.89
C ILE A 77 -36.51 0.01 40.83
N GLN A 78 -35.50 -0.85 40.98
CA GLN A 78 -34.34 -0.59 41.83
C GLN A 78 -33.48 0.56 41.25
N ASN A 79 -33.24 0.56 39.92
CA ASN A 79 -32.46 1.59 39.23
C ASN A 79 -33.06 3.00 39.29
N ASN A 80 -34.40 3.12 39.44
CA ASN A 80 -35.07 4.42 39.58
C ASN A 80 -35.08 4.95 41.03
N LYS A 81 -34.85 4.11 42.05
CA LYS A 81 -34.71 4.57 43.44
C LYS A 81 -33.35 5.23 43.68
N ASP A 82 -32.28 4.69 43.10
CA ASP A 82 -30.91 5.20 43.30
C ASP A 82 -30.64 6.53 42.59
N LYS A 83 -31.48 6.94 41.63
CA LYS A 83 -31.36 8.22 40.91
C LYS A 83 -31.97 9.44 41.64
N ARG A 84 -32.65 9.26 42.79
CA ARG A 84 -33.23 10.39 43.56
C ARG A 84 -32.33 10.93 44.67
N GLN A 85 -31.20 10.30 44.93
CA GLN A 85 -30.15 10.83 45.79
C GLN A 85 -28.81 10.56 45.13
N VAL A 86 -28.36 11.47 44.28
CA VAL A 86 -26.94 11.82 44.03
C VAL A 86 -26.92 12.72 42.79
N SER A 87 -26.57 13.97 43.03
CA SER A 87 -25.99 14.87 42.04
C SER A 87 -24.61 14.35 41.65
N GLN A 88 -24.33 14.34 40.34
CA GLN A 88 -23.02 14.29 39.66
C GLN A 88 -22.79 13.08 38.74
N GLU A 89 -22.16 13.44 37.63
CA GLU A 89 -21.73 12.65 36.49
C GLU A 89 -20.90 11.41 36.89
N ASN A 90 -21.04 10.36 36.08
CA ASN A 90 -20.20 9.15 36.02
C ASN A 90 -20.51 7.99 37.00
N GLN A 91 -21.61 7.28 36.76
CA GLN A 91 -21.70 5.81 36.96
C GLN A 91 -22.61 5.16 35.89
N PRO A 92 -22.34 3.91 35.46
CA PRO A 92 -22.72 3.42 34.13
C PRO A 92 -24.18 2.95 34.02
N GLU A 93 -24.78 3.23 32.87
CA GLU A 93 -26.10 2.80 32.34
C GLU A 93 -26.24 1.26 32.17
N GLN A 94 -25.73 0.45 33.11
CA GLN A 94 -25.39 -0.96 32.88
C GLN A 94 -26.57 -1.95 32.76
N THR A 95 -27.82 -1.54 32.95
CA THR A 95 -28.97 -2.48 32.93
C THR A 95 -30.26 -1.92 32.32
N GLN A 96 -30.24 -0.74 31.69
CA GLN A 96 -31.45 -0.17 31.10
C GLN A 96 -31.80 -0.85 29.77
N LEU A 97 -33.04 -1.32 29.61
CA LEU A 97 -33.52 -1.88 28.34
C LEU A 97 -33.59 -0.80 27.24
N LEU A 98 -33.42 -1.21 25.99
CA LEU A 98 -33.29 -0.31 24.85
C LEU A 98 -34.53 0.57 24.60
N ASP A 99 -35.72 0.04 24.81
CA ASP A 99 -37.00 0.78 24.77
C ASP A 99 -37.04 1.92 25.79
N ASN A 100 -36.62 1.64 27.03
CA ASN A 100 -36.52 2.61 28.10
C ASN A 100 -35.42 3.64 27.84
N PHE A 101 -34.34 3.24 27.19
CA PHE A 101 -33.28 4.15 26.80
C PHE A 101 -33.79 5.23 25.83
N PHE A 102 -34.61 4.88 24.83
CA PHE A 102 -35.22 5.86 23.92
C PHE A 102 -36.09 6.88 24.66
N SER A 103 -36.84 6.45 25.68
CA SER A 103 -37.65 7.36 26.51
C SER A 103 -36.83 8.37 27.32
N LEU A 104 -35.68 7.95 27.86
CA LEU A 104 -34.78 8.87 28.58
C LEU A 104 -34.06 9.79 27.62
N GLU A 105 -33.56 9.27 26.51
CA GLU A 105 -32.80 10.05 25.54
C GLU A 105 -33.68 11.09 24.83
N ALA A 106 -34.94 10.75 24.60
CA ALA A 106 -35.93 11.69 24.07
C ALA A 106 -36.17 12.86 25.03
N ARG A 107 -36.32 12.59 26.34
CA ARG A 107 -36.44 13.63 27.37
C ARG A 107 -35.19 14.50 27.50
N ARG A 108 -34.01 13.88 27.47
CA ARG A 108 -32.71 14.61 27.46
C ARG A 108 -32.62 15.55 26.26
N SER A 109 -33.20 15.15 25.14
CA SER A 109 -33.26 15.93 23.90
C SER A 109 -34.49 16.85 23.80
N HIS A 110 -35.22 17.08 24.89
CA HIS A 110 -36.44 17.92 24.94
C HIS A 110 -37.55 17.52 23.95
N LYS A 111 -37.66 16.24 23.60
CA LYS A 111 -38.73 15.67 22.76
C LYS A 111 -39.94 15.28 23.61
N THR A 112 -41.14 15.27 23.03
CA THR A 112 -42.33 14.74 23.70
C THR A 112 -42.20 13.22 23.80
N VAL A 113 -42.56 12.64 24.95
CA VAL A 113 -42.58 11.17 25.13
C VAL A 113 -43.98 10.70 25.52
N GLY A 114 -44.46 9.65 24.84
CA GLY A 114 -45.74 9.01 25.13
C GLY A 114 -45.64 7.48 25.19
N SER A 115 -46.66 6.84 25.78
CA SER A 115 -46.81 5.39 25.80
C SER A 115 -47.89 4.95 24.80
N LEU A 116 -47.65 3.85 24.10
CA LEU A 116 -48.63 3.23 23.22
C LEU A 116 -49.61 2.33 23.97
N GLU A 117 -49.20 1.83 25.13
CA GLU A 117 -50.02 1.01 26.01
C GLU A 117 -50.47 1.78 27.25
N THR A 118 -51.66 1.42 27.74
CA THR A 118 -52.04 1.77 29.09
C THR A 118 -51.45 0.78 30.09
N TYR A 119 -51.42 1.18 31.36
CA TYR A 119 -50.97 0.30 32.44
C TYR A 119 -51.76 -1.02 32.49
N GLU A 120 -53.07 -0.98 32.27
CA GLU A 120 -53.93 -2.18 32.27
C GLU A 120 -53.57 -3.11 31.10
N MET A 121 -53.29 -2.54 29.93
CA MET A 121 -52.89 -3.28 28.74
C MET A 121 -51.54 -3.96 28.93
N TYR A 122 -50.56 -3.21 29.44
CA TYR A 122 -49.22 -3.71 29.75
C TYR A 122 -49.29 -4.83 30.81
N CYS A 123 -50.02 -4.63 31.91
CA CYS A 123 -50.15 -5.64 32.96
C CYS A 123 -50.88 -6.90 32.50
N LYS A 124 -51.94 -6.77 31.69
CA LYS A 124 -52.67 -7.92 31.12
C LYS A 124 -51.76 -8.75 30.20
N PHE A 125 -50.95 -8.09 29.38
CA PHE A 125 -50.06 -8.76 28.43
C PHE A 125 -48.81 -9.35 29.12
N THR A 126 -48.18 -8.60 30.02
CA THR A 126 -47.05 -9.08 30.83
C THR A 126 -47.47 -10.27 31.70
N LYS A 127 -48.63 -10.23 32.37
CA LYS A 127 -49.17 -11.38 33.13
C LYS A 127 -49.26 -12.65 32.28
N PHE A 128 -49.76 -12.52 31.05
CA PHE A 128 -49.85 -13.64 30.10
C PHE A 128 -48.45 -14.16 29.69
N GLN A 129 -47.49 -13.27 29.48
CA GLN A 129 -46.10 -13.67 29.22
C GLN A 129 -45.46 -14.35 30.43
N THR A 130 -45.69 -13.86 31.65
CA THR A 130 -45.16 -14.43 32.89
C THR A 130 -45.75 -15.82 33.17
N GLU A 131 -47.03 -16.05 32.92
CA GLU A 131 -47.67 -17.37 33.03
C GLU A 131 -47.06 -18.36 32.02
N LYS A 132 -46.79 -17.92 30.78
CA LYS A 132 -46.07 -18.72 29.77
C LYS A 132 -44.63 -19.01 30.15
N ILE A 133 -43.91 -17.99 30.64
CA ILE A 133 -42.51 -18.11 31.07
C ILE A 133 -42.44 -19.02 32.28
N ALA A 134 -43.32 -18.91 33.27
CA ALA A 134 -43.38 -19.81 34.42
C ALA A 134 -43.68 -21.25 34.00
N THR A 135 -44.55 -21.47 33.01
CA THR A 135 -44.83 -22.80 32.45
C THR A 135 -43.61 -23.35 31.71
N ALA A 136 -42.93 -22.53 30.90
CA ALA A 136 -41.71 -22.90 30.17
C ALA A 136 -40.50 -23.12 31.10
N ILE A 137 -40.35 -22.30 32.15
CA ILE A 137 -39.34 -22.42 33.22
C ILE A 137 -39.57 -23.71 33.98
N LYS A 138 -40.80 -24.05 34.35
CA LYS A 138 -41.11 -25.35 34.98
C LYS A 138 -40.76 -26.56 34.09
N THR A 139 -40.71 -26.33 32.76
CA THR A 139 -40.29 -27.34 31.77
C THR A 139 -38.78 -27.33 31.51
N THR A 140 -38.07 -26.25 31.86
CA THR A 140 -36.63 -26.05 31.60
C THR A 140 -35.74 -26.03 32.85
N GLU A 141 -36.32 -25.87 34.06
CA GLU A 141 -35.64 -25.97 35.36
C GLU A 141 -35.00 -27.34 35.60
N THR A 142 -35.40 -28.36 34.84
CA THR A 142 -34.72 -29.66 34.84
C THR A 142 -33.42 -29.69 34.03
N SER A 143 -32.96 -28.59 33.38
CA SER A 143 -31.93 -28.75 32.33
C SER A 143 -30.84 -27.67 32.10
N LEU A 144 -30.77 -26.51 32.78
CA LEU A 144 -29.72 -25.50 32.43
C LEU A 144 -29.09 -24.79 33.65
N THR A 145 -27.77 -24.52 33.58
CA THR A 145 -26.97 -23.79 34.59
C THR A 145 -26.72 -22.32 34.21
N ASN A 146 -26.35 -21.48 35.19
CA ASN A 146 -26.19 -20.01 35.05
C ASN A 146 -25.18 -19.55 33.96
N GLU A 147 -24.14 -20.32 33.63
CA GLU A 147 -23.16 -19.96 32.58
C GLU A 147 -23.75 -20.03 31.16
N GLN A 148 -24.67 -20.95 30.91
CA GLN A 148 -25.35 -21.08 29.62
C GLN A 148 -26.30 -19.89 29.34
N PHE A 149 -26.76 -19.22 30.40
CA PHE A 149 -27.63 -18.04 30.30
C PHE A 149 -26.88 -16.82 29.75
N SER A 150 -25.64 -16.57 30.19
CA SER A 150 -24.82 -15.44 29.73
C SER A 150 -24.44 -15.55 28.25
N GLY A 151 -24.01 -16.74 27.80
CA GLY A 151 -23.68 -16.99 26.39
C GLY A 151 -24.90 -16.90 25.45
N THR A 152 -26.11 -17.06 25.98
CA THR A 152 -27.36 -16.92 25.22
C THR A 152 -27.69 -15.44 24.96
N ILE A 153 -27.42 -14.54 25.91
CA ILE A 153 -27.68 -13.09 25.75
C ILE A 153 -26.74 -12.48 24.70
N GLU A 154 -25.46 -12.84 24.71
CA GLU A 154 -24.49 -12.37 23.69
C GLU A 154 -24.86 -12.87 22.29
N LYS A 155 -25.32 -14.12 22.18
CA LYS A 155 -25.78 -14.69 20.92
C LYS A 155 -27.06 -14.00 20.40
N LEU A 156 -28.02 -13.71 21.28
CA LEU A 156 -29.24 -12.98 20.92
C LEU A 156 -28.94 -11.53 20.52
N ALA A 157 -28.00 -10.86 21.21
CA ALA A 157 -27.53 -9.53 20.84
C ALA A 157 -26.84 -9.55 19.46
N HIS A 158 -26.02 -10.55 19.19
CA HIS A 158 -25.38 -10.74 17.88
C HIS A 158 -26.42 -11.01 16.77
N GLU A 159 -27.40 -11.89 17.00
CA GLU A 159 -28.45 -12.19 16.01
C GLU A 159 -29.36 -10.99 15.72
N TYR A 160 -29.71 -10.20 16.74
CA TYR A 160 -30.44 -8.93 16.58
C TYR A 160 -29.61 -7.89 15.80
N ASN A 161 -28.33 -7.74 16.12
CA ASN A 161 -27.42 -6.82 15.43
C ASN A 161 -27.13 -7.26 13.98
N CYS A 162 -27.22 -8.56 13.67
CA CYS A 162 -27.13 -9.09 12.31
C CYS A 162 -28.46 -9.07 11.55
N GLU A 163 -29.54 -8.56 12.14
CA GLU A 163 -30.89 -8.42 11.56
C GLU A 163 -31.45 -9.73 10.94
N ASN A 164 -31.02 -10.89 11.43
CA ASN A 164 -31.44 -12.20 10.90
C ASN A 164 -32.72 -12.69 11.60
N PHE A 165 -33.88 -12.29 11.07
CA PHE A 165 -35.17 -12.56 11.69
C PHE A 165 -35.65 -14.02 11.56
N ASP A 166 -35.19 -14.76 10.54
CA ASP A 166 -35.59 -16.15 10.31
C ASP A 166 -35.10 -17.06 11.45
N SER A 167 -33.94 -16.77 12.06
CA SER A 167 -33.42 -17.50 13.23
C SER A 167 -34.13 -17.15 14.54
N LEU A 168 -34.59 -15.90 14.71
CA LEU A 168 -35.36 -15.45 15.88
C LEU A 168 -36.80 -16.00 15.87
N GLN A 169 -37.40 -16.21 14.70
CA GLN A 169 -38.69 -16.92 14.57
C GLN A 169 -38.54 -18.44 14.70
N GLN A 170 -37.46 -19.04 14.18
CA GLN A 170 -37.21 -20.49 14.30
C GLN A 170 -36.97 -20.95 15.74
N SER A 171 -36.15 -20.21 16.50
CA SER A 171 -35.92 -20.50 17.93
C SER A 171 -37.21 -20.41 18.78
N ASN A 172 -38.11 -19.49 18.41
CA ASN A 172 -39.42 -19.36 19.04
C ASN A 172 -40.43 -20.41 18.56
N SER A 173 -40.29 -20.98 17.37
CA SER A 173 -41.24 -21.95 16.80
C SER A 173 -40.87 -23.42 17.08
N GLU A 174 -39.59 -23.73 17.31
CA GLU A 174 -39.17 -25.07 17.76
C GLU A 174 -39.65 -25.40 19.18
N LYS A 175 -39.83 -24.39 20.05
CA LYS A 175 -40.51 -24.53 21.36
C LYS A 175 -42.05 -24.59 21.27
N ARG A 176 -42.66 -24.32 20.10
CA ARG A 176 -44.13 -24.23 19.89
C ARG A 176 -44.81 -25.53 19.44
N LYS A 177 -44.10 -26.67 19.39
CA LYS A 177 -44.66 -27.95 18.92
C LYS A 177 -45.35 -28.82 19.98
N GLN A 178 -45.55 -28.32 21.19
CA GLN A 178 -46.32 -29.02 22.22
C GLN A 178 -47.51 -28.14 22.65
N ASP A 179 -48.73 -28.66 22.48
CA ASP A 179 -50.06 -28.08 22.75
C ASP A 179 -50.67 -27.04 21.77
N THR A 180 -51.47 -27.54 20.82
CA THR A 180 -52.24 -26.78 19.81
C THR A 180 -53.34 -25.88 20.38
N SER A 181 -53.88 -26.16 21.57
CA SER A 181 -54.93 -25.34 22.22
C SER A 181 -54.38 -24.06 22.89
N SER A 182 -53.14 -24.11 23.38
CA SER A 182 -52.45 -22.98 24.02
C SER A 182 -51.86 -21.98 23.01
N VAL A 183 -51.53 -22.46 21.81
CA VAL A 183 -50.99 -21.66 20.70
C VAL A 183 -52.05 -20.72 20.15
N GLN A 184 -53.27 -21.21 19.91
CA GLN A 184 -54.35 -20.40 19.35
C GLN A 184 -54.77 -19.25 20.27
N LYS A 185 -54.88 -19.52 21.58
CA LYS A 185 -55.16 -18.49 22.60
C LYS A 185 -54.04 -17.44 22.70
N SER A 186 -52.79 -17.81 22.41
CA SER A 186 -51.67 -16.88 22.40
C SER A 186 -51.64 -15.99 21.18
N ASP A 187 -51.94 -16.54 20.01
CA ASP A 187 -51.97 -15.79 18.77
C ASP A 187 -53.18 -14.83 18.77
N ASP A 188 -54.30 -15.24 19.35
CA ASP A 188 -55.48 -14.39 19.57
C ASP A 188 -55.19 -13.23 20.53
N MET A 189 -54.47 -13.47 21.63
CA MET A 189 -54.08 -12.39 22.57
C MET A 189 -53.03 -11.44 22.00
N MET A 190 -52.06 -11.94 21.21
CA MET A 190 -51.09 -11.08 20.52
C MET A 190 -51.77 -10.24 19.43
N LEU A 191 -52.75 -10.81 18.72
CA LEU A 191 -53.57 -10.08 17.76
C LEU A 191 -54.45 -9.01 18.45
N GLU A 192 -55.13 -9.34 19.55
CA GLU A 192 -55.93 -8.37 20.33
C GLU A 192 -55.05 -7.20 20.79
N HIS A 193 -53.86 -7.51 21.30
CA HIS A 193 -52.88 -6.54 21.76
C HIS A 193 -52.33 -5.67 20.63
N ASN A 194 -51.84 -6.26 19.53
CA ASN A 194 -51.37 -5.51 18.36
C ASN A 194 -52.47 -4.64 17.73
N THR A 195 -53.73 -5.10 17.77
CA THR A 195 -54.89 -4.34 17.29
C THR A 195 -55.11 -3.08 18.12
N ALA A 196 -55.04 -3.19 19.45
CA ALA A 196 -55.14 -2.04 20.33
C ALA A 196 -53.97 -1.06 20.15
N ILE A 197 -52.72 -1.53 20.00
CA ILE A 197 -51.57 -0.65 19.70
C ILE A 197 -51.77 0.05 18.34
N ALA A 198 -52.18 -0.68 17.30
CA ALA A 198 -52.42 -0.11 15.98
C ALA A 198 -53.54 0.94 16.00
N GLU A 199 -54.59 0.74 16.80
CA GLU A 199 -55.64 1.74 17.04
C GLU A 199 -55.10 2.98 17.76
N THR A 200 -54.30 2.82 18.81
CA THR A 200 -53.64 3.93 19.51
C THR A 200 -52.77 4.75 18.56
N VAL A 201 -51.92 4.09 17.77
CA VAL A 201 -51.05 4.72 16.76
C VAL A 201 -51.90 5.49 15.74
N ASN A 202 -52.97 4.90 15.22
CA ASN A 202 -53.87 5.58 14.31
C ASN A 202 -54.54 6.82 14.94
N ASN A 203 -54.93 6.73 16.21
CA ASN A 203 -55.52 7.87 16.93
C ASN A 203 -54.50 9.00 17.17
N ILE A 204 -53.24 8.67 17.44
CA ILE A 204 -52.13 9.64 17.54
C ILE A 204 -51.96 10.34 16.18
N LEU A 205 -51.81 9.56 15.11
CA LEU A 205 -51.60 10.08 13.75
C LEU A 205 -52.79 10.89 13.20
N LYS A 206 -54.02 10.63 13.65
CA LYS A 206 -55.21 11.39 13.25
C LYS A 206 -55.36 12.72 13.98
N ARG A 207 -54.86 12.80 15.22
CA ARG A 207 -54.98 14.00 16.08
C ARG A 207 -53.82 14.97 15.89
N SER A 208 -52.75 14.52 15.25
CA SER A 208 -51.53 15.29 15.04
C SER A 208 -51.63 16.30 13.90
N SER A 209 -50.82 17.36 14.01
CA SER A 209 -50.64 18.33 12.93
C SER A 209 -49.62 17.83 11.89
N SER A 210 -49.66 18.36 10.67
CA SER A 210 -48.71 17.98 9.60
C SER A 210 -47.24 18.38 9.86
N LYS A 211 -46.94 19.02 10.99
CA LYS A 211 -45.59 19.44 11.38
C LYS A 211 -44.92 18.48 12.37
N GLU A 212 -45.69 17.65 13.06
CA GLU A 212 -45.17 16.70 14.04
C GLU A 212 -44.48 15.53 13.33
N LYS A 213 -43.37 15.07 13.92
CA LYS A 213 -42.53 13.99 13.42
C LYS A 213 -42.44 12.90 14.47
N PHE A 214 -42.84 11.68 14.12
CA PHE A 214 -43.05 10.57 15.05
C PHE A 214 -41.95 9.52 14.96
N PHE A 215 -41.49 9.07 16.13
CA PHE A 215 -40.68 7.87 16.26
C PHE A 215 -41.35 6.88 17.22
N PHE A 216 -41.79 5.74 16.70
CA PHE A 216 -42.39 4.65 17.46
C PHE A 216 -41.34 3.57 17.72
N ALA A 217 -40.93 3.39 18.98
CA ALA A 217 -40.02 2.33 19.40
C ALA A 217 -40.83 1.21 20.08
N VAL A 218 -40.97 0.08 19.40
CA VAL A 218 -41.81 -1.05 19.84
C VAL A 218 -41.00 -2.32 19.73
N ASP A 219 -41.21 -3.31 20.60
CA ASP A 219 -40.51 -4.59 20.48
C ASP A 219 -40.70 -5.18 19.06
N ALA A 220 -39.56 -5.57 18.46
CA ALA A 220 -39.48 -6.03 17.08
C ALA A 220 -40.43 -7.21 16.79
N ALA A 221 -40.80 -8.00 17.81
CA ALA A 221 -41.77 -9.08 17.69
C ALA A 221 -43.17 -8.59 17.26
N HIS A 222 -43.55 -7.35 17.57
CA HIS A 222 -44.85 -6.79 17.19
C HIS A 222 -44.90 -6.20 15.77
N LEU A 223 -43.75 -6.05 15.11
CA LEU A 223 -43.65 -5.37 13.81
C LEU A 223 -43.57 -6.33 12.61
N VAL A 224 -43.43 -7.64 12.85
CA VAL A 224 -43.21 -8.65 11.81
C VAL A 224 -44.33 -9.70 11.79
N GLY A 225 -44.81 -10.05 10.60
CA GLY A 225 -45.84 -11.10 10.39
C GLY A 225 -47.22 -10.56 9.98
N GLU A 226 -48.15 -11.47 9.69
CA GLU A 226 -49.49 -11.13 9.14
C GLU A 226 -50.41 -10.40 10.12
N ASN A 227 -50.18 -10.52 11.42
CA ASN A 227 -50.92 -9.86 12.50
C ASN A 227 -50.08 -8.82 13.27
N SER A 228 -49.02 -8.32 12.63
CA SER A 228 -48.17 -7.26 13.19
C SER A 228 -48.89 -5.91 13.23
N ILE A 229 -48.38 -4.97 14.04
CA ILE A 229 -48.85 -3.58 14.04
C ILE A 229 -48.76 -3.00 12.61
N ILE A 230 -47.67 -3.28 11.89
CA ILE A 230 -47.46 -2.80 10.52
C ILE A 230 -48.51 -3.36 9.55
N SER A 231 -48.82 -4.66 9.63
CA SER A 231 -49.85 -5.26 8.77
C SER A 231 -51.25 -4.78 9.11
N LEU A 232 -51.56 -4.58 10.40
CA LEU A 232 -52.86 -4.06 10.86
C LEU A 232 -53.05 -2.59 10.46
N LEU A 233 -52.02 -1.76 10.55
CA LEU A 233 -52.06 -0.37 10.08
C LEU A 233 -52.33 -0.30 8.58
N ARG A 234 -51.69 -1.15 7.78
CA ARG A 234 -51.94 -1.27 6.34
C ARG A 234 -53.38 -1.75 6.05
N LYS A 235 -53.81 -2.83 6.70
CA LYS A 235 -55.08 -3.51 6.40
C LYS A 235 -56.31 -2.76 6.91
N ASN A 236 -56.26 -2.26 8.14
CA ASN A 236 -57.43 -1.70 8.83
C ASN A 236 -57.57 -0.18 8.64
N TYR A 237 -56.46 0.52 8.39
CA TYR A 237 -56.44 1.99 8.29
C TYR A 237 -55.90 2.52 6.97
N GLY A 238 -55.41 1.65 6.07
CA GLY A 238 -55.03 2.01 4.70
C GLY A 238 -53.64 2.63 4.54
N TYR A 239 -52.83 2.67 5.59
CA TYR A 239 -51.52 3.32 5.60
C TYR A 239 -50.49 2.64 4.68
N SER A 240 -49.81 3.41 3.83
CA SER A 240 -48.60 2.98 3.11
C SER A 240 -47.36 3.01 4.01
N ILE A 241 -46.80 1.84 4.30
CA ILE A 241 -45.59 1.69 5.12
C ILE A 241 -44.53 0.94 4.32
N SER A 242 -43.29 1.44 4.28
CA SER A 242 -42.15 0.80 3.62
C SER A 242 -41.02 0.48 4.60
N GLN A 243 -40.33 -0.65 4.41
CA GLN A 243 -39.17 -1.04 5.20
C GLN A 243 -37.91 -0.42 4.59
N LEU A 244 -37.06 0.22 5.40
CA LEU A 244 -35.81 0.81 4.95
C LEU A 244 -34.69 -0.26 4.96
N LYS A 245 -33.99 -0.43 3.84
CA LYS A 245 -32.87 -1.37 3.69
C LYS A 245 -31.52 -0.68 3.91
N PHE A 246 -30.57 -1.37 4.53
CA PHE A 246 -29.20 -0.87 4.76
C PHE A 246 -28.23 -1.17 3.60
N ASN A 247 -27.17 -0.36 3.48
CA ASN A 247 -26.06 -0.62 2.55
C ASN A 247 -25.07 -1.60 3.19
N LYS A 248 -24.73 -2.69 2.47
CA LYS A 248 -23.84 -3.77 2.98
C LYS A 248 -22.45 -3.28 3.39
N MET A 249 -21.97 -2.16 2.83
CA MET A 249 -20.67 -1.57 3.17
C MET A 249 -20.59 -1.02 4.59
N ASP A 250 -21.71 -0.63 5.19
CA ASP A 250 -21.71 -0.06 6.56
C ASP A 250 -21.44 -1.12 7.64
N ILE A 251 -21.58 -2.40 7.28
CA ILE A 251 -21.46 -3.56 8.18
C ILE A 251 -20.03 -4.11 8.21
N LEU A 252 -19.21 -3.85 7.19
CA LEU A 252 -17.85 -4.40 7.11
C LEU A 252 -16.94 -3.78 8.18
N PRO A 253 -16.13 -4.55 8.94
CA PRO A 253 -15.12 -4.04 9.87
C PRO A 253 -14.00 -3.24 9.20
N ASN A 254 -13.32 -2.36 9.94
CA ASN A 254 -12.24 -1.51 9.39
C ASN A 254 -11.05 -2.36 8.92
N GLU A 255 -10.80 -3.47 9.60
CA GLU A 255 -9.72 -4.41 9.31
C GLU A 255 -9.85 -5.00 7.90
N LEU A 256 -11.09 -5.26 7.44
CA LEU A 256 -11.31 -5.75 6.09
C LEU A 256 -11.04 -4.68 5.04
N PHE A 257 -11.36 -3.41 5.31
CA PHE A 257 -11.01 -2.31 4.41
C PHE A 257 -9.49 -2.14 4.32
N VAL A 258 -8.79 -2.20 5.46
CA VAL A 258 -7.32 -2.17 5.52
C VAL A 258 -6.72 -3.29 4.66
N MET A 259 -7.22 -4.52 4.80
CA MET A 259 -6.78 -5.66 3.97
C MET A 259 -7.08 -5.44 2.49
N ILE A 260 -8.23 -4.86 2.12
CA ILE A 260 -8.55 -4.54 0.72
C ILE A 260 -7.57 -3.50 0.17
N PHE A 261 -7.24 -2.46 0.96
CA PHE A 261 -6.34 -1.39 0.56
C PHE A 261 -4.93 -1.90 0.25
N GLU A 262 -4.47 -2.98 0.88
CA GLU A 262 -3.17 -3.61 0.57
C GLU A 262 -3.05 -4.11 -0.88
N TYR A 263 -4.17 -4.35 -1.56
CA TYR A 263 -4.20 -4.83 -2.95
C TYR A 263 -4.46 -3.72 -3.98
N LEU A 264 -4.71 -2.49 -3.53
CA LEU A 264 -5.12 -1.37 -4.38
C LEU A 264 -4.05 -0.29 -4.44
N THR A 265 -4.01 0.47 -5.54
CA THR A 265 -3.15 1.67 -5.61
C THR A 265 -3.75 2.81 -4.79
N HIS A 266 -2.92 3.79 -4.37
CA HIS A 266 -3.42 5.01 -3.71
C HIS A 266 -4.50 5.72 -4.53
N PHE A 267 -4.36 5.69 -5.87
CA PHE A 267 -5.38 6.21 -6.77
C PHE A 267 -6.69 5.44 -6.63
N ASP A 268 -6.66 4.10 -6.73
CA ASP A 268 -7.88 3.28 -6.68
C ASP A 268 -8.58 3.40 -5.34
N ILE A 269 -7.82 3.45 -4.24
CA ILE A 269 -8.35 3.62 -2.89
C ILE A 269 -9.13 4.94 -2.80
N LEU A 270 -8.48 6.06 -3.12
CA LEU A 270 -9.11 7.36 -2.92
C LEU A 270 -10.19 7.65 -3.95
N HIS A 271 -10.01 7.23 -5.20
CA HIS A 271 -11.04 7.39 -6.22
C HIS A 271 -12.30 6.57 -5.90
N THR A 272 -12.15 5.38 -5.31
CA THR A 272 -13.28 4.50 -5.01
C THR A 272 -13.94 4.86 -3.68
N PHE A 273 -13.17 5.11 -2.63
CA PHE A 273 -13.66 5.12 -1.25
C PHE A 273 -13.84 6.51 -0.64
N LEU A 274 -13.21 7.55 -1.21
CA LEU A 274 -13.32 8.91 -0.68
C LEU A 274 -14.74 9.47 -0.87
N GLY A 275 -15.32 9.97 0.22
CA GLY A 275 -16.66 10.55 0.23
C GLY A 275 -17.80 9.52 0.23
N ILE A 276 -17.51 8.22 0.38
CA ILE A 276 -18.56 7.20 0.54
C ILE A 276 -19.33 7.44 1.86
N ASN A 277 -18.60 7.54 2.97
CA ASN A 277 -19.14 7.89 4.27
C ASN A 277 -18.02 8.34 5.22
N GLU A 278 -18.39 9.06 6.29
CA GLU A 278 -17.45 9.61 7.27
C GLU A 278 -16.53 8.57 7.93
N ARG A 279 -17.02 7.33 8.12
CA ARG A 279 -16.23 6.27 8.75
C ARG A 279 -15.08 5.84 7.85
N ILE A 280 -15.36 5.65 6.56
CA ILE A 280 -14.37 5.31 5.55
C ILE A 280 -13.43 6.51 5.34
N ASP A 281 -13.93 7.74 5.32
CA ASP A 281 -13.09 8.93 5.20
C ASP A 281 -12.11 9.08 6.38
N TYR A 282 -12.55 8.77 7.61
CA TYR A 282 -11.68 8.73 8.77
C TYR A 282 -10.61 7.63 8.66
N LEU A 283 -10.97 6.45 8.13
CA LEU A 283 -10.00 5.39 7.86
C LEU A 283 -8.99 5.81 6.79
N LEU A 284 -9.45 6.45 5.72
CA LEU A 284 -8.61 6.96 4.63
C LEU A 284 -7.66 8.05 5.09
N ALA A 285 -8.04 8.89 6.06
CA ALA A 285 -7.16 9.94 6.59
C ALA A 285 -5.80 9.38 7.05
N GLN A 286 -5.77 8.17 7.62
CA GLN A 286 -4.53 7.49 8.01
C GLN A 286 -3.67 7.03 6.82
N TYR A 287 -4.30 6.70 5.69
CA TYR A 287 -3.63 6.30 4.45
C TYR A 287 -3.19 7.51 3.59
N THR A 288 -3.81 8.67 3.77
CA THR A 288 -3.51 9.87 2.97
C THR A 288 -2.26 10.63 3.39
N THR A 289 -1.56 10.19 4.44
CA THR A 289 -0.36 10.90 4.93
C THR A 289 0.85 10.75 4.01
N ASP A 290 0.99 9.60 3.33
CA ASP A 290 2.06 9.34 2.36
C ASP A 290 1.46 8.94 1.02
N ILE A 291 1.51 9.84 0.04
CA ILE A 291 0.90 9.64 -1.27
C ILE A 291 1.97 9.30 -2.30
N ASP A 292 1.83 8.12 -2.91
CA ASP A 292 2.66 7.69 -4.04
C ASP A 292 1.87 7.75 -5.36
N LEU A 293 2.20 8.73 -6.21
CA LEU A 293 1.58 8.92 -7.53
C LEU A 293 2.48 8.49 -8.69
N ARG A 294 3.60 7.80 -8.43
CA ARG A 294 4.60 7.47 -9.47
C ARG A 294 4.07 6.60 -10.60
N GLN A 295 3.03 5.81 -10.34
CA GLN A 295 2.42 4.90 -11.32
C GLN A 295 1.12 5.44 -11.94
N CYS A 296 0.70 6.66 -11.59
CA CYS A 296 -0.52 7.25 -12.15
C CYS A 296 -0.31 7.62 -13.62
N THR A 297 -1.32 7.42 -14.45
CA THR A 297 -1.41 8.02 -15.79
C THR A 297 -1.62 9.54 -15.69
N ILE A 298 -1.35 10.28 -16.77
CA ILE A 298 -1.57 11.75 -16.82
C ILE A 298 -3.03 12.10 -16.47
N ALA A 299 -4.01 11.41 -17.05
CA ALA A 299 -5.43 11.67 -16.78
C ALA A 299 -5.82 11.40 -15.31
N GLN A 300 -5.30 10.32 -14.73
CA GLN A 300 -5.49 10.02 -13.30
C GLN A 300 -4.86 11.10 -12.42
N PHE A 301 -3.65 11.55 -12.77
CA PHE A 301 -2.96 12.61 -12.03
C PHE A 301 -3.71 13.95 -12.12
N GLU A 302 -4.23 14.33 -13.29
CA GLU A 302 -5.08 15.51 -13.44
C GLU A 302 -6.35 15.42 -12.59
N HIS A 303 -7.03 14.28 -12.62
CA HIS A 303 -8.20 14.06 -11.77
C HIS A 303 -7.84 14.22 -10.29
N TYR A 304 -6.71 13.64 -9.88
CA TYR A 304 -6.22 13.70 -8.52
C TYR A 304 -5.93 15.14 -8.06
N CYS A 305 -5.26 15.94 -8.90
CA CYS A 305 -4.94 17.33 -8.61
C CYS A 305 -6.20 18.21 -8.45
N HIS A 306 -7.24 18.00 -9.27
CA HIS A 306 -8.44 18.85 -9.23
C HIS A 306 -9.51 18.39 -8.24
N HIS A 307 -9.64 17.09 -8.00
CA HIS A 307 -10.78 16.54 -7.23
C HIS A 307 -10.38 15.91 -5.90
N VAL A 308 -9.18 15.33 -5.79
CA VAL A 308 -8.77 14.59 -4.60
C VAL A 308 -7.93 15.46 -3.67
N ILE A 309 -6.87 16.08 -4.19
CA ILE A 309 -5.94 16.89 -3.40
C ILE A 309 -6.64 18.03 -2.64
N PRO A 310 -7.62 18.77 -3.18
CA PRO A 310 -8.31 19.82 -2.42
C PRO A 310 -9.07 19.30 -1.19
N ILE A 311 -9.44 18.01 -1.17
CA ILE A 311 -10.15 17.38 -0.05
C ILE A 311 -9.17 16.86 0.99
N ILE A 312 -8.12 16.16 0.56
CA ILE A 312 -7.21 15.44 1.47
C ILE A 312 -5.93 16.22 1.79
N GLY A 313 -5.67 17.34 1.10
CA GLY A 313 -4.38 18.02 1.09
C GLY A 313 -3.85 18.42 2.46
N SER A 314 -4.73 18.70 3.43
CA SER A 314 -4.37 19.00 4.81
C SER A 314 -3.84 17.80 5.61
N TYR A 315 -4.01 16.58 5.13
CA TYR A 315 -3.52 15.36 5.80
C TYR A 315 -2.19 14.87 5.22
N VAL A 316 -1.81 15.35 4.03
CA VAL A 316 -0.66 14.87 3.29
C VAL A 316 0.64 15.42 3.87
N LYS A 317 1.56 14.52 4.23
CA LYS A 317 2.89 14.84 4.74
C LYS A 317 4.02 14.40 3.83
N SER A 318 3.79 13.39 2.99
CA SER A 318 4.75 12.86 2.02
C SER A 318 4.11 12.75 0.63
N LEU A 319 4.86 13.16 -0.40
CA LEU A 319 4.43 13.10 -1.79
C LEU A 319 5.54 12.50 -2.67
N LYS A 320 5.19 11.50 -3.50
CA LYS A 320 6.11 10.90 -4.49
C LYS A 320 5.58 11.05 -5.92
N LEU A 321 6.40 11.64 -6.80
CA LEU A 321 6.07 11.88 -8.22
C LEU A 321 7.13 11.26 -9.13
N SER A 322 6.75 10.82 -10.33
CA SER A 322 7.70 10.30 -11.32
C SER A 322 7.30 10.53 -12.76
N ASN A 323 8.24 11.03 -13.56
CA ASN A 323 8.09 11.11 -15.01
C ASN A 323 8.35 9.78 -15.74
N LYS A 324 8.59 8.67 -15.01
CA LYS A 324 8.89 7.36 -15.61
C LYS A 324 7.71 6.76 -16.36
N TYR A 325 6.54 6.74 -15.71
CA TYR A 325 5.31 6.16 -16.26
C TYR A 325 4.44 7.20 -16.98
N SER A 326 4.46 8.44 -16.48
CA SER A 326 3.74 9.59 -17.05
C SER A 326 4.71 10.73 -17.29
N CYS A 327 5.26 10.82 -18.49
CA CYS A 327 6.16 11.91 -18.87
C CYS A 327 5.44 13.26 -18.69
N GLY A 328 6.10 14.24 -18.06
CA GLY A 328 5.50 15.56 -17.80
C GLY A 328 4.64 15.64 -16.54
N GLN A 329 4.55 14.59 -15.72
CA GLN A 329 3.73 14.59 -14.49
C GLN A 329 4.19 15.66 -13.50
N ILE A 330 5.50 15.79 -13.29
CA ILE A 330 6.08 16.73 -12.32
C ILE A 330 5.80 18.18 -12.78
N GLU A 331 5.99 18.45 -14.07
CA GLU A 331 5.73 19.72 -14.75
C GLU A 331 4.25 20.09 -14.70
N LEU A 332 3.38 19.09 -14.89
CA LEU A 332 1.94 19.28 -14.77
C LEU A 332 1.56 19.67 -13.33
N GLY A 333 2.17 19.06 -12.31
CA GLY A 333 1.92 19.44 -10.91
C GLY A 333 2.31 20.89 -10.58
N GLU A 334 3.37 21.40 -11.21
CA GLU A 334 3.73 22.83 -11.15
C GLU A 334 2.65 23.69 -11.78
N SER A 335 2.25 23.38 -13.03
CA SER A 335 1.22 24.14 -13.74
C SER A 335 -0.14 24.18 -13.02
N LYS A 336 -0.41 23.18 -12.18
CA LYS A 336 -1.63 23.04 -11.38
C LYS A 336 -1.51 23.60 -9.96
N ASN A 337 -0.39 24.24 -9.61
CA ASN A 337 -0.10 24.74 -8.27
C ASN A 337 -0.30 23.69 -7.17
N LEU A 338 0.11 22.44 -7.42
CA LEU A 338 -0.17 21.30 -6.54
C LEU A 338 0.23 21.57 -5.07
N LEU A 339 1.41 22.14 -4.87
CA LEU A 339 1.96 22.44 -3.54
C LEU A 339 1.14 23.42 -2.72
N SER A 340 0.38 24.31 -3.36
CA SER A 340 -0.49 25.27 -2.63
C SER A 340 -1.59 24.59 -1.83
N ASN A 341 -1.98 23.37 -2.23
CA ASN A 341 -2.99 22.57 -1.54
C ASN A 341 -2.38 21.58 -0.52
N LEU A 342 -1.06 21.63 -0.29
CA LEU A 342 -0.33 20.69 0.58
C LEU A 342 0.42 21.45 1.69
N PRO A 343 -0.30 22.12 2.61
CA PRO A 343 0.30 23.06 3.58
C PRO A 343 1.21 22.39 4.63
N TYR A 344 1.05 21.09 4.86
CA TYR A 344 1.80 20.32 5.86
C TYR A 344 2.77 19.30 5.24
N LEU A 345 3.14 19.49 3.97
CA LEU A 345 4.07 18.62 3.30
C LEU A 345 5.48 18.73 3.92
N GLU A 346 5.98 17.63 4.46
CA GLU A 346 7.30 17.55 5.10
C GLU A 346 8.31 16.74 4.26
N SER A 347 7.84 15.83 3.41
CA SER A 347 8.67 14.93 2.60
C SER A 347 8.26 14.97 1.13
N LEU A 348 9.25 15.10 0.23
CA LEU A 348 9.01 15.12 -1.22
C LEU A 348 10.02 14.22 -1.94
N SER A 349 9.51 13.34 -2.82
CA SER A 349 10.35 12.49 -3.66
C SER A 349 10.01 12.64 -5.15
N LEU A 350 11.00 13.04 -5.93
CA LEU A 350 10.90 13.26 -7.38
C LEU A 350 11.80 12.26 -8.11
N TYR A 351 11.22 11.45 -9.01
CA TYR A 351 11.95 10.41 -9.74
C TYR A 351 11.90 10.67 -11.25
N ASN A 352 13.00 10.38 -11.95
CA ASN A 352 13.13 10.51 -13.40
C ASN A 352 12.86 11.94 -13.89
N VAL A 353 13.31 12.93 -13.12
CA VAL A 353 13.04 14.34 -13.44
C VAL A 353 13.77 14.74 -14.72
N GLU A 354 13.04 15.34 -15.66
CA GLU A 354 13.65 16.01 -16.81
C GLU A 354 14.01 17.43 -16.37
N TYR A 355 15.25 17.85 -16.64
CA TYR A 355 15.78 19.07 -16.04
C TYR A 355 15.22 20.33 -16.72
N ASP A 356 14.29 21.02 -16.03
CA ASP A 356 13.84 22.38 -16.34
C ASP A 356 13.53 23.17 -15.03
N ASP A 357 13.05 24.42 -15.15
CA ASP A 357 12.65 25.33 -14.05
C ASP A 357 11.69 24.71 -13.02
N THR A 358 11.03 23.61 -13.37
CA THR A 358 10.11 22.85 -12.51
C THR A 358 10.76 22.32 -11.23
N LEU A 359 12.04 21.93 -11.23
CA LEU A 359 12.74 21.55 -9.99
C LEU A 359 12.84 22.72 -8.99
N LEU A 360 13.02 23.95 -9.50
CA LEU A 360 13.07 25.15 -8.67
C LEU A 360 11.70 25.44 -8.05
N TYR A 361 10.60 25.17 -8.75
CA TYR A 361 9.25 25.31 -8.17
C TYR A 361 9.06 24.41 -6.95
N TYR A 362 9.41 23.13 -7.02
CA TYR A 362 9.18 22.24 -5.88
C TYR A 362 10.10 22.54 -4.68
N VAL A 363 11.34 22.89 -4.95
CA VAL A 363 12.35 23.18 -3.91
C VAL A 363 12.11 24.56 -3.27
N ASN A 364 11.59 25.55 -3.98
CA ASN A 364 11.51 26.92 -3.43
C ASN A 364 10.26 27.21 -2.58
N TYR A 365 9.18 26.43 -2.73
CA TYR A 365 7.86 26.81 -2.20
C TYR A 365 7.46 26.12 -0.90
N VAL A 366 8.18 25.08 -0.46
CA VAL A 366 7.81 24.29 0.72
C VAL A 366 9.00 24.11 1.66
N LYS A 367 8.75 24.20 2.97
CA LYS A 367 9.72 23.82 3.99
C LYS A 367 9.69 22.31 4.17
N LEU A 368 10.71 21.63 3.65
CA LEU A 368 10.83 20.17 3.69
C LEU A 368 11.81 19.73 4.79
N LYS A 369 11.45 18.67 5.50
CA LYS A 369 12.35 17.90 6.38
C LYS A 369 13.07 16.80 5.62
N GLU A 370 12.43 16.26 4.57
CA GLU A 370 12.99 15.21 3.73
C GLU A 370 12.84 15.53 2.24
N LEU A 371 13.89 15.28 1.46
CA LEU A 371 13.89 15.48 0.01
C LEU A 371 14.63 14.35 -0.68
N THR A 372 14.00 13.77 -1.71
CA THR A 372 14.60 12.78 -2.59
C THR A 372 14.48 13.23 -4.05
N ILE A 373 15.59 13.26 -4.78
CA ILE A 373 15.63 13.55 -6.20
C ILE A 373 16.49 12.48 -6.87
N GLU A 374 15.89 11.72 -7.78
CA GLU A 374 16.56 10.60 -8.46
C GLU A 374 16.44 10.64 -9.99
N ASN A 375 17.45 10.12 -10.67
CA ASN A 375 17.48 9.91 -12.13
C ASN A 375 17.25 11.18 -12.95
N VAL A 376 17.99 12.25 -12.64
CA VAL A 376 17.82 13.53 -13.31
C VAL A 376 18.58 13.60 -14.63
N THR A 377 17.82 13.82 -15.70
CA THR A 377 18.34 13.94 -17.06
C THR A 377 18.45 15.41 -17.43
N CYS A 378 19.67 15.88 -17.70
CA CYS A 378 19.95 17.28 -18.05
C CYS A 378 20.82 17.33 -19.31
N GLU A 379 20.53 18.27 -20.21
CA GLU A 379 21.33 18.50 -21.42
C GLU A 379 22.63 19.29 -21.15
N ASN A 380 22.68 20.06 -20.05
CA ASN A 380 23.84 20.89 -19.68
C ASN A 380 24.29 20.65 -18.22
N TRP A 381 25.39 19.93 -18.06
CA TRP A 381 25.99 19.57 -16.76
C TRP A 381 26.35 20.76 -15.87
N THR A 382 26.63 21.94 -16.43
CA THR A 382 27.01 23.12 -15.63
C THR A 382 25.82 23.73 -14.90
N MET A 383 24.70 23.93 -15.61
CA MET A 383 23.45 24.39 -14.98
C MET A 383 22.97 23.41 -13.91
N LYS A 384 23.13 22.09 -14.17
CA LYS A 384 22.79 21.00 -13.23
C LYS A 384 23.32 21.27 -11.83
N ASN A 385 24.60 21.63 -11.69
CA ASN A 385 25.24 21.77 -10.38
C ASN A 385 24.74 22.98 -9.58
N ASP A 386 24.62 24.15 -10.20
CA ASP A 386 24.27 25.40 -9.51
C ASP A 386 22.85 25.34 -8.89
N ARG A 387 21.90 24.69 -9.56
CA ARG A 387 20.51 24.60 -9.04
C ARG A 387 20.34 23.52 -7.97
N TYR A 388 21.13 22.45 -7.98
CA TYR A 388 21.13 21.47 -6.89
C TYR A 388 21.77 22.01 -5.61
N LEU A 389 22.84 22.80 -5.76
CA LEU A 389 23.47 23.49 -4.64
C LEU A 389 22.49 24.44 -3.91
N ASN A 390 21.54 25.03 -4.63
CA ASN A 390 20.51 25.85 -4.03
C ASN A 390 19.64 25.09 -3.02
N VAL A 391 19.45 23.77 -3.18
CA VAL A 391 18.70 22.92 -2.22
C VAL A 391 19.30 23.04 -0.82
N PHE A 392 20.62 22.83 -0.70
CA PHE A 392 21.33 22.91 0.58
C PHE A 392 21.28 24.30 1.19
N SER A 393 21.28 25.35 0.37
CA SER A 393 21.28 26.73 0.84
C SER A 393 19.92 27.24 1.34
N LYS A 394 18.81 26.63 0.87
CA LYS A 394 17.45 27.14 1.11
C LYS A 394 16.67 26.36 2.17
N HIS A 395 16.99 25.09 2.40
CA HIS A 395 16.30 24.29 3.42
C HIS A 395 17.17 24.10 4.65
N SER A 396 17.11 25.07 5.57
CA SER A 396 17.76 24.95 6.88
C SER A 396 17.14 23.85 7.76
N GLU A 397 15.90 23.45 7.49
CA GLU A 397 15.13 22.45 8.23
C GLU A 397 15.28 21.02 7.67
N LEU A 398 16.07 20.83 6.60
CA LEU A 398 16.22 19.54 5.94
C LEU A 398 17.08 18.60 6.81
N ASP A 399 16.45 17.54 7.33
CA ASP A 399 17.09 16.50 8.13
C ASP A 399 17.62 15.36 7.24
N LYS A 400 16.91 15.03 6.15
CA LYS A 400 17.24 13.92 5.24
C LYS A 400 17.23 14.36 3.79
N CYS A 401 18.28 14.02 3.04
CA CYS A 401 18.42 14.42 1.64
C CYS A 401 19.01 13.30 0.79
N HIS A 402 18.35 12.95 -0.32
CA HIS A 402 18.87 12.01 -1.31
C HIS A 402 18.96 12.71 -2.68
N LEU A 403 20.17 12.84 -3.23
CA LEU A 403 20.43 13.50 -4.52
C LEU A 403 21.22 12.56 -5.43
N LEU A 404 20.52 11.81 -6.28
CA LEU A 404 21.12 10.83 -7.19
C LEU A 404 21.16 11.37 -8.62
N GLY A 405 22.37 11.60 -9.13
CA GLY A 405 22.54 12.24 -10.44
C GLY A 405 23.96 12.67 -10.83
N GLY A 406 24.96 12.54 -9.96
CA GLY A 406 26.34 12.97 -10.25
C GLY A 406 26.47 14.48 -10.22
N LEU A 407 26.76 15.04 -9.05
CA LEU A 407 26.95 16.47 -8.83
C LEU A 407 28.43 16.82 -8.82
N SER A 408 28.79 17.97 -9.39
CA SER A 408 30.12 18.57 -9.23
C SER A 408 30.01 19.86 -8.43
N LEU A 409 30.76 19.93 -7.34
CA LEU A 409 30.72 20.98 -6.34
C LEU A 409 31.88 21.93 -6.64
N LYS A 410 31.57 23.07 -7.28
CA LYS A 410 32.59 24.07 -7.68
C LYS A 410 32.82 25.17 -6.63
N CYS A 411 31.99 25.24 -5.59
CA CYS A 411 31.97 26.35 -4.63
C CYS A 411 31.52 25.89 -3.24
N ASP A 412 31.80 26.74 -2.25
CA ASP A 412 31.47 26.53 -0.83
C ASP A 412 29.96 26.32 -0.65
N ILE A 413 29.60 25.11 -0.21
CA ILE A 413 28.25 24.80 0.26
C ILE A 413 28.07 25.52 1.61
N LYS A 414 26.89 26.06 1.91
CA LYS A 414 26.65 26.55 3.28
C LYS A 414 26.55 25.35 4.24
N PRO A 415 27.07 25.46 5.48
CA PRO A 415 26.91 24.40 6.47
C PRO A 415 25.44 23.98 6.60
N CYS A 416 25.18 22.69 6.41
CA CYS A 416 23.82 22.17 6.37
C CYS A 416 23.49 21.39 7.65
N CYS A 417 22.22 21.42 8.06
CA CYS A 417 21.74 20.70 9.25
C CYS A 417 21.39 19.23 8.98
N ILE A 418 21.69 18.72 7.77
CA ILE A 418 21.36 17.37 7.33
C ILE A 418 22.03 16.33 8.22
N LYS A 419 21.22 15.39 8.72
CA LYS A 419 21.64 14.24 9.51
C LYS A 419 21.80 12.98 8.68
N GLU A 420 21.05 12.86 7.58
CA GLU A 420 21.13 11.74 6.64
C GLU A 420 21.26 12.24 5.20
N LEU A 421 22.38 11.93 4.55
CA LEU A 421 22.66 12.33 3.18
C LEU A 421 22.99 11.10 2.33
N ARG A 422 22.30 10.97 1.20
CA ARG A 422 22.70 10.11 0.09
C ARG A 422 22.98 10.96 -1.14
N ILE A 423 24.16 10.86 -1.72
CA ILE A 423 24.55 11.74 -2.83
C ILE A 423 25.47 11.05 -3.83
N ASP A 424 25.20 11.30 -5.10
CA ASP A 424 26.08 10.91 -6.19
C ASP A 424 26.94 12.10 -6.59
N LEU A 425 28.26 11.93 -6.60
CA LEU A 425 29.24 12.95 -6.92
C LEU A 425 30.03 12.59 -8.18
N HIS A 426 30.52 13.62 -8.88
CA HIS A 426 31.35 13.42 -10.06
C HIS A 426 32.77 12.96 -9.68
N THR A 427 33.41 13.67 -8.75
CA THR A 427 34.83 13.48 -8.41
C THR A 427 35.05 13.29 -6.91
N TYR A 428 36.24 12.81 -6.54
CA TYR A 428 36.65 12.74 -5.13
C TYR A 428 36.87 14.13 -4.51
N ASN A 429 37.26 15.13 -5.30
CA ASN A 429 37.39 16.49 -4.80
C ASN A 429 36.04 17.09 -4.40
N ASP A 430 34.98 16.78 -5.15
CA ASP A 430 33.61 17.18 -4.77
C ASP A 430 33.25 16.60 -3.39
N PHE A 431 33.64 15.35 -3.13
CA PHE A 431 33.42 14.71 -1.83
C PHE A 431 34.14 15.45 -0.70
N LEU A 432 35.39 15.88 -0.90
CA LEU A 432 36.13 16.66 0.10
C LEU A 432 35.44 18.00 0.40
N ILE A 433 34.96 18.71 -0.62
CA ILE A 433 34.22 19.97 -0.46
C ILE A 433 32.92 19.75 0.31
N LEU A 434 32.24 18.63 0.06
CA LEU A 434 31.03 18.25 0.78
C LEU A 434 31.29 18.02 2.28
N LEU A 435 32.36 17.32 2.62
CA LEU A 435 32.70 17.00 4.02
C LEU A 435 32.93 18.25 4.87
N ASP A 436 33.40 19.34 4.27
CA ASP A 436 33.63 20.61 4.97
C ASP A 436 32.34 21.29 5.42
N ASN A 437 31.17 20.84 4.91
CA ASN A 437 29.90 21.52 5.06
C ASN A 437 28.79 20.67 5.70
N LEU A 438 29.15 19.53 6.32
CA LEU A 438 28.21 18.60 6.95
C LEU A 438 28.52 18.32 8.44
N PRO A 439 28.47 19.33 9.31
CA PRO A 439 28.91 19.20 10.70
C PRO A 439 28.02 18.29 11.58
N LEU A 440 26.76 18.04 11.20
CA LEU A 440 25.78 17.28 11.99
C LEU A 440 25.42 15.91 11.38
N ILE A 441 26.19 15.45 10.40
CA ILE A 441 25.87 14.22 9.67
C ILE A 441 26.04 12.97 10.55
N HIS A 442 25.01 12.13 10.56
CA HIS A 442 24.98 10.85 11.27
C HIS A 442 25.06 9.66 10.30
N ARG A 443 24.41 9.79 9.14
CA ARG A 443 24.39 8.77 8.08
C ARG A 443 24.78 9.39 6.74
N LEU A 444 25.83 8.87 6.12
CA LEU A 444 26.35 9.39 4.86
C LEU A 444 26.52 8.25 3.86
N HIS A 445 25.88 8.36 2.69
CA HIS A 445 26.07 7.49 1.56
C HIS A 445 26.56 8.32 0.37
N VAL A 446 27.77 8.04 -0.11
CA VAL A 446 28.35 8.72 -1.27
C VAL A 446 28.70 7.72 -2.36
N GLU A 447 28.30 8.00 -3.59
CA GLU A 447 28.75 7.30 -4.79
C GLU A 447 29.53 8.26 -5.71
N ILE A 448 30.76 7.91 -6.08
CA ILE A 448 31.59 8.70 -7.00
C ILE A 448 31.56 8.06 -8.39
N LEU A 449 31.03 8.81 -9.37
CA LEU A 449 30.71 8.29 -10.70
C LEU A 449 31.84 8.35 -11.73
N TYR A 450 32.76 9.33 -11.65
CA TYR A 450 33.78 9.56 -12.69
C TYR A 450 35.19 9.09 -12.27
N ARG A 451 35.93 8.48 -13.22
CA ARG A 451 37.20 7.76 -12.95
C ARG A 451 38.48 8.60 -13.00
N GLN A 452 38.49 9.72 -13.75
CA GLN A 452 39.70 10.50 -13.98
C GLN A 452 39.71 11.76 -13.10
N ASP A 453 40.53 11.74 -12.05
CA ASP A 453 40.98 12.96 -11.37
C ASP A 453 42.14 13.53 -12.18
N SER A 454 42.00 14.73 -12.75
CA SER A 454 43.12 15.44 -13.37
C SER A 454 44.11 15.91 -12.30
N ASN A 455 45.14 15.12 -12.00
CA ASN A 455 46.45 15.47 -11.41
C ASN A 455 46.52 16.63 -10.39
N ALA A 456 45.51 16.81 -9.54
CA ALA A 456 45.52 17.88 -8.58
C ALA A 456 45.97 17.35 -7.21
N TYR A 457 47.24 17.60 -6.91
CA TYR A 457 47.82 17.48 -5.58
C TYR A 457 46.96 18.28 -4.58
N TYR A 458 46.16 17.60 -3.74
CA TYR A 458 45.41 18.26 -2.67
C TYR A 458 45.62 17.63 -1.30
N LYS A 459 45.63 18.53 -0.32
CA LYS A 459 46.05 18.38 1.08
C LYS A 459 45.26 17.29 1.81
N TYR A 460 45.93 16.18 2.13
CA TYR A 460 45.44 15.04 2.92
C TYR A 460 45.21 15.34 4.43
N HIS A 461 45.07 16.60 4.82
CA HIS A 461 45.10 16.97 6.23
C HIS A 461 43.70 17.30 6.76
N GLN A 462 43.29 16.52 7.78
CA GLN A 462 42.22 16.78 8.76
C GLN A 462 40.76 16.55 8.30
N LEU A 463 40.43 15.33 7.86
CA LEU A 463 39.03 14.88 7.72
C LEU A 463 38.42 14.37 9.04
N ALA A 464 39.29 13.89 9.94
CA ALA A 464 39.00 13.37 11.27
C ALA A 464 38.10 14.26 12.14
N ASP A 465 38.42 15.55 12.17
CA ASP A 465 37.77 16.51 13.05
C ASP A 465 36.42 16.99 12.49
N LYS A 466 36.11 16.64 11.23
CA LYS A 466 34.97 17.19 10.48
C LYS A 466 33.69 16.35 10.61
N LEU A 467 33.78 15.08 11.03
CA LEU A 467 32.64 14.14 11.09
C LEU A 467 32.45 13.49 12.48
N PRO A 468 32.34 14.26 13.57
CA PRO A 468 32.34 13.73 14.95
C PRO A 468 31.07 12.95 15.34
N TYR A 469 30.02 12.99 14.52
CA TYR A 469 28.72 12.35 14.77
C TYR A 469 28.40 11.23 13.79
N LEU A 470 29.31 10.90 12.85
CA LEU A 470 29.04 9.91 11.82
C LEU A 470 28.99 8.49 12.42
N VAL A 471 27.82 7.86 12.33
CA VAL A 471 27.54 6.52 12.84
C VAL A 471 27.49 5.49 11.70
N SER A 472 26.99 5.90 10.53
CA SER A 472 26.88 5.03 9.35
C SER A 472 27.52 5.68 8.13
N PHE A 473 28.43 4.96 7.49
CA PHE A 473 29.11 5.44 6.29
C PHE A 473 29.08 4.41 5.17
N THR A 474 28.50 4.79 4.03
CA THR A 474 28.54 4.01 2.78
C THR A 474 29.32 4.79 1.74
N PHE A 475 30.39 4.19 1.22
CA PHE A 475 31.32 4.86 0.33
C PHE A 475 31.60 4.02 -0.91
N HIS A 476 31.00 4.39 -2.04
CA HIS A 476 31.12 3.68 -3.30
C HIS A 476 32.00 4.48 -4.25
N VAL A 477 33.19 3.96 -4.57
CA VAL A 477 34.14 4.70 -5.39
C VAL A 477 34.75 3.86 -6.49
N ARG A 478 34.80 4.45 -7.69
CA ARG A 478 35.42 3.90 -8.89
C ARG A 478 36.47 4.88 -9.41
N THR A 479 37.74 4.76 -9.03
CA THR A 479 38.83 5.62 -9.54
C THR A 479 40.01 4.80 -10.01
N SER A 480 40.84 5.37 -10.90
CA SER A 480 42.04 4.71 -11.41
C SER A 480 43.32 4.89 -10.57
N ASN A 481 43.38 5.84 -9.62
CA ASN A 481 44.66 6.23 -8.99
C ASN A 481 44.57 6.42 -7.46
N ASN A 482 45.45 5.76 -6.71
CA ASN A 482 45.68 5.87 -5.25
C ASN A 482 44.39 5.96 -4.40
N LEU A 483 43.42 5.08 -4.68
CA LEU A 483 42.15 5.06 -3.98
C LEU A 483 42.32 4.60 -2.52
N TYR A 484 43.23 3.64 -2.29
CA TYR A 484 43.50 3.15 -0.95
C TYR A 484 43.97 4.24 0.03
N GLY A 485 44.97 5.05 -0.35
CA GLY A 485 45.47 6.12 0.53
C GLY A 485 44.39 7.18 0.84
N LYS A 486 43.53 7.48 -0.15
CA LYS A 486 42.35 8.36 0.02
C LYS A 486 41.37 7.77 1.03
N PHE A 487 40.97 6.52 0.84
CA PHE A 487 40.04 5.79 1.72
C PHE A 487 40.57 5.67 3.17
N GLU A 488 41.84 5.30 3.31
CA GLU A 488 42.50 5.14 4.60
C GLU A 488 42.54 6.47 5.38
N SER A 489 42.77 7.59 4.69
CA SER A 489 42.78 8.93 5.30
C SER A 489 41.43 9.35 5.90
N ILE A 490 40.32 8.86 5.30
CA ILE A 490 38.96 9.14 5.76
C ILE A 490 38.65 8.29 7.00
N ILE A 491 38.91 6.99 6.91
CA ILE A 491 38.42 6.04 7.92
C ILE A 491 39.23 6.06 9.21
N LYS A 492 40.53 6.35 9.15
CA LYS A 492 41.44 6.31 10.31
C LYS A 492 40.94 7.08 11.54
N ASN A 493 40.00 8.01 11.38
CA ASN A 493 39.53 8.89 12.45
C ASN A 493 38.00 9.07 12.46
N LEU A 494 37.23 7.97 12.40
CA LEU A 494 35.77 8.00 12.59
C LEU A 494 35.40 7.33 13.93
N PRO A 495 35.46 8.06 15.07
CA PRO A 495 35.48 7.46 16.40
C PRO A 495 34.14 6.88 16.85
N LYS A 496 33.03 7.17 16.16
CA LYS A 496 31.67 6.66 16.51
C LYS A 496 31.07 5.78 15.42
N LEU A 497 31.87 5.33 14.46
CA LEU A 497 31.36 4.57 13.32
C LEU A 497 30.94 3.17 13.76
N GLU A 498 29.65 2.87 13.62
CA GLU A 498 29.04 1.57 13.92
C GLU A 498 28.83 0.73 12.66
N TYR A 499 28.52 1.40 11.54
CA TYR A 499 28.29 0.78 10.24
C TYR A 499 29.24 1.34 9.18
N LEU A 500 29.97 0.46 8.51
CA LEU A 500 30.80 0.81 7.37
C LEU A 500 30.46 -0.07 6.17
N SER A 501 30.09 0.56 5.05
CA SER A 501 30.01 -0.10 3.76
C SER A 501 30.86 0.57 2.69
N PHE A 502 31.56 -0.21 1.87
CA PHE A 502 32.35 0.37 0.79
C PHE A 502 32.50 -0.52 -0.45
N ILE A 503 32.62 0.16 -1.59
CA ILE A 503 33.08 -0.45 -2.85
C ILE A 503 34.37 0.22 -3.25
N LEU A 504 35.41 -0.59 -3.45
CA LEU A 504 36.67 -0.12 -4.00
C LEU A 504 36.92 -0.89 -5.29
N ILE A 505 37.12 -0.16 -6.38
CA ILE A 505 37.58 -0.73 -7.65
C ILE A 505 38.95 -0.13 -7.93
N GLU A 506 40.00 -0.94 -7.80
CA GLU A 506 41.40 -0.51 -7.91
C GLU A 506 41.99 -0.95 -9.25
N TYR A 507 42.69 -0.03 -9.91
CA TYR A 507 43.32 -0.23 -11.23
C TYR A 507 44.84 0.03 -11.21
N ASP A 508 45.43 0.32 -10.04
CA ASP A 508 46.82 0.74 -9.90
C ASP A 508 47.75 -0.35 -9.31
N HIS A 509 49.03 -0.29 -9.65
CA HIS A 509 50.08 -1.28 -9.37
C HIS A 509 50.75 -1.13 -7.99
N ASP A 510 50.80 0.10 -7.45
CA ASP A 510 51.83 0.46 -6.45
C ASP A 510 51.43 0.20 -4.99
N HIS A 511 50.13 0.08 -4.68
CA HIS A 511 49.63 -0.02 -3.31
C HIS A 511 48.54 -1.09 -3.18
N LEU A 512 48.96 -2.34 -3.25
CA LEU A 512 48.03 -3.45 -3.18
C LEU A 512 47.47 -3.58 -1.76
N LEU A 513 46.15 -3.43 -1.63
CA LEU A 513 45.43 -3.60 -0.37
C LEU A 513 45.46 -5.07 0.05
N ASP A 514 46.34 -5.43 0.99
CA ASP A 514 46.29 -6.73 1.66
C ASP A 514 45.35 -6.70 2.88
N GLY A 515 44.91 -7.88 3.30
CA GLY A 515 43.99 -8.06 4.42
C GLY A 515 44.59 -7.68 5.78
N TYR A 516 45.91 -7.65 5.93
CA TYR A 516 46.55 -7.24 7.18
C TYR A 516 46.50 -5.72 7.36
N HIS A 517 46.78 -4.97 6.30
CA HIS A 517 46.68 -3.51 6.29
C HIS A 517 45.24 -3.06 6.55
N LEU A 518 44.27 -3.66 5.86
CA LEU A 518 42.86 -3.35 6.08
C LEU A 518 42.40 -3.71 7.50
N GLN A 519 42.83 -4.87 8.02
CA GLN A 519 42.57 -5.27 9.41
C GLN A 519 43.12 -4.23 10.39
N ASN A 520 44.38 -3.81 10.23
CA ASN A 520 45.01 -2.82 11.11
C ASN A 520 44.31 -1.46 11.11
N MET A 521 43.72 -1.08 9.98
CA MET A 521 42.91 0.13 9.89
C MET A 521 41.56 -0.05 10.60
N LEU A 522 40.84 -1.13 10.32
CA LEU A 522 39.50 -1.38 10.88
C LEU A 522 39.53 -1.63 12.39
N MET A 523 40.60 -2.23 12.93
CA MET A 523 40.76 -2.42 14.38
C MET A 523 40.83 -1.11 15.17
N LYS A 524 41.05 0.04 14.52
CA LYS A 524 40.99 1.37 15.17
C LYS A 524 39.56 1.89 15.35
N LEU A 525 38.57 1.25 14.71
CA LEU A 525 37.16 1.61 14.80
C LEU A 525 36.50 0.80 15.92
N ASN A 526 36.64 1.26 17.15
CA ASN A 526 36.22 0.50 18.34
C ASN A 526 34.71 0.22 18.43
N TYR A 527 33.88 0.97 17.70
CA TYR A 527 32.42 0.84 17.71
C TYR A 527 31.87 0.09 16.49
N LEU A 528 32.73 -0.36 15.57
CA LEU A 528 32.28 -0.97 14.32
C LEU A 528 31.60 -2.33 14.60
N THR A 529 30.29 -2.38 14.45
CA THR A 529 29.48 -3.60 14.62
C THR A 529 29.08 -4.24 13.31
N GLU A 530 29.02 -3.47 12.22
CA GLU A 530 28.64 -3.96 10.90
C GLU A 530 29.62 -3.48 9.82
N LEU A 531 30.18 -4.43 9.08
CA LEU A 531 31.09 -4.19 7.98
C LEU A 531 30.55 -4.87 6.72
N LYS A 532 30.46 -4.11 5.63
CA LYS A 532 29.96 -4.57 4.33
C LYS A 532 30.84 -4.07 3.20
N PHE A 533 31.61 -4.92 2.55
CA PHE A 533 32.47 -4.45 1.46
C PHE A 533 32.39 -5.29 0.19
N ASN A 534 32.78 -4.66 -0.91
CA ASN A 534 33.07 -5.31 -2.18
C ASN A 534 34.27 -4.63 -2.83
N ILE A 535 35.40 -5.33 -2.84
CA ILE A 535 36.66 -4.85 -3.41
C ILE A 535 36.92 -5.61 -4.69
N ILE A 536 37.16 -4.88 -5.78
CA ILE A 536 37.42 -5.42 -7.11
C ILE A 536 38.80 -4.94 -7.55
N TRP A 537 39.70 -5.88 -7.82
CA TRP A 537 41.01 -5.62 -8.40
C TRP A 537 41.06 -6.13 -9.84
N ASP A 538 41.59 -5.31 -10.74
CA ASP A 538 41.94 -5.76 -12.09
C ASP A 538 43.35 -6.39 -12.07
N THR A 539 43.42 -7.69 -12.33
CA THR A 539 44.65 -8.49 -12.25
C THR A 539 45.58 -8.29 -13.43
N ILE A 540 45.18 -7.52 -14.45
CA ILE A 540 46.12 -6.96 -15.43
C ILE A 540 47.19 -6.11 -14.72
N TYR A 541 46.84 -5.54 -13.56
CA TYR A 541 47.70 -4.65 -12.78
C TYR A 541 48.32 -5.30 -11.53
N LEU A 542 48.11 -6.61 -11.32
CA LEU A 542 48.82 -7.34 -10.26
C LEU A 542 50.30 -7.50 -10.66
N SER A 543 51.21 -7.05 -9.80
CA SER A 543 52.65 -7.27 -10.00
C SER A 543 52.94 -8.77 -10.11
N LYS A 544 53.98 -9.16 -10.87
CA LYS A 544 54.40 -10.57 -11.01
C LYS A 544 54.74 -11.27 -9.69
N THR A 545 54.79 -10.53 -8.58
CA THR A 545 55.31 -10.95 -7.28
C THR A 545 54.24 -11.38 -6.27
N VAL A 546 52.95 -11.05 -6.46
CA VAL A 546 51.88 -11.39 -5.51
C VAL A 546 50.84 -12.29 -6.20
N THR A 547 50.64 -13.50 -5.67
CA THR A 547 49.61 -14.42 -6.18
C THR A 547 48.25 -14.15 -5.54
N ILE A 548 47.17 -14.52 -6.23
CA ILE A 548 45.80 -14.42 -5.72
C ILE A 548 45.62 -15.24 -4.43
N GLU A 549 46.29 -16.39 -4.34
CA GLU A 549 46.28 -17.26 -3.17
C GLU A 549 46.91 -16.58 -1.95
N GLN A 550 48.05 -15.91 -2.14
CA GLN A 550 48.72 -15.14 -1.09
C GLN A 550 47.83 -14.00 -0.60
N LEU A 551 47.13 -13.30 -1.51
CA LEU A 551 46.17 -12.27 -1.14
C LEU A 551 44.98 -12.82 -0.36
N SER A 552 44.38 -13.91 -0.83
CA SER A 552 43.27 -14.56 -0.13
C SER A 552 43.65 -14.99 1.28
N GLN A 553 44.87 -15.49 1.49
CA GLN A 553 45.38 -15.87 2.81
C GLN A 553 45.41 -14.70 3.80
N THR A 554 45.68 -13.47 3.35
CA THR A 554 45.67 -12.29 4.24
C THR A 554 44.29 -11.97 4.82
N PHE A 555 43.21 -12.52 4.25
CA PHE A 555 41.82 -12.37 4.72
C PHE A 555 41.31 -13.57 5.54
N GLN A 556 42.20 -14.46 6.00
CA GLN A 556 41.85 -15.66 6.77
C GLN A 556 42.16 -15.57 8.28
N THR A 557 42.60 -14.41 8.76
CA THR A 557 42.86 -14.18 10.19
C THR A 557 41.59 -14.29 11.03
N ASP A 558 41.73 -14.47 12.35
CA ASP A 558 40.58 -14.51 13.27
C ASP A 558 39.73 -13.24 13.22
N PHE A 559 40.35 -12.09 12.95
CA PHE A 559 39.65 -10.82 12.73
C PHE A 559 38.68 -10.88 11.55
N TRP A 560 39.00 -11.60 10.48
CA TRP A 560 38.14 -11.70 9.29
C TRP A 560 37.05 -12.77 9.43
N LYS A 561 37.22 -13.76 10.33
CA LYS A 561 36.23 -14.81 10.57
C LYS A 561 34.88 -14.26 11.05
N GLN A 562 34.89 -13.23 11.90
CA GLN A 562 33.66 -12.55 12.37
C GLN A 562 32.90 -11.84 11.24
N TRP A 563 33.59 -11.38 10.20
CA TRP A 563 33.00 -10.63 9.07
C TRP A 563 32.58 -11.49 7.88
N LYS A 564 32.85 -12.80 7.92
CA LYS A 564 32.48 -13.79 6.90
C LYS A 564 32.82 -13.31 5.48
N VAL A 565 34.10 -13.37 5.12
CA VAL A 565 34.59 -12.93 3.81
C VAL A 565 34.44 -14.03 2.75
N GLY A 566 34.03 -13.64 1.55
CA GLY A 566 34.02 -14.43 0.33
C GLY A 566 34.99 -13.85 -0.70
N CYS A 567 35.58 -14.71 -1.53
CA CYS A 567 36.45 -14.32 -2.63
C CYS A 567 36.00 -14.99 -3.93
N TYR A 568 36.06 -14.28 -5.05
CA TYR A 568 35.75 -14.79 -6.38
C TYR A 568 36.77 -14.25 -7.40
N PHE A 569 37.24 -15.10 -8.30
CA PHE A 569 38.09 -14.68 -9.42
C PHE A 569 37.31 -14.77 -10.72
N GLU A 570 37.08 -13.64 -11.35
CA GLU A 570 36.43 -13.55 -12.66
C GLU A 570 37.49 -13.65 -13.76
N GLN A 571 37.59 -14.82 -14.37
CA GLN A 571 38.67 -15.14 -15.31
C GLN A 571 38.64 -14.28 -16.58
N ARG A 572 37.45 -13.98 -17.12
CA ARG A 572 37.32 -13.23 -18.39
C ARG A 572 37.80 -11.80 -18.24
N LYS A 573 37.42 -11.15 -17.15
CA LYS A 573 37.86 -9.77 -16.84
C LYS A 573 39.24 -9.75 -16.22
N LYS A 574 39.83 -10.91 -15.91
CA LYS A 574 41.03 -11.02 -15.09
C LYS A 574 40.86 -10.15 -13.85
N SER A 575 39.78 -10.33 -13.10
CA SER A 575 39.51 -9.49 -11.93
C SER A 575 39.26 -10.32 -10.69
N PHE A 576 39.90 -9.96 -9.58
CA PHE A 576 39.67 -10.57 -8.29
C PHE A 576 38.65 -9.75 -7.50
N ILE A 577 37.67 -10.41 -6.91
CA ILE A 577 36.57 -9.81 -6.17
C ILE A 577 36.56 -10.37 -4.74
N LEU A 578 36.62 -9.50 -3.75
CA LEU A 578 36.51 -9.85 -2.34
C LEU A 578 35.34 -9.13 -1.71
N PHE A 579 34.50 -9.85 -0.97
CA PHE A 579 33.24 -9.31 -0.49
C PHE A 579 32.82 -9.90 0.84
N THR A 580 31.96 -9.19 1.58
CA THR A 580 31.30 -9.73 2.78
C THR A 580 30.13 -10.63 2.39
N LEU A 581 29.87 -11.68 3.18
CA LEU A 581 28.75 -12.60 2.97
C LEU A 581 27.52 -12.21 3.82
N PRO A 582 26.31 -12.21 3.25
CA PRO A 582 26.00 -12.45 1.83
C PRO A 582 26.44 -11.27 0.95
N PHE A 583 26.74 -11.59 -0.32
CA PHE A 583 27.12 -10.61 -1.34
C PHE A 583 26.10 -9.48 -1.40
N LEU A 584 26.58 -8.24 -1.54
CA LEU A 584 25.77 -7.05 -1.29
C LEU A 584 24.85 -6.64 -2.45
N TYR A 585 25.19 -7.00 -3.69
CA TYR A 585 24.53 -6.45 -4.87
C TYR A 585 23.52 -7.42 -5.46
N GLU A 586 22.49 -6.83 -6.05
CA GLU A 586 21.48 -7.57 -6.81
C GLU A 586 22.00 -8.06 -8.16
N HIS A 587 23.02 -7.40 -8.73
CA HIS A 587 23.63 -7.81 -9.99
C HIS A 587 24.96 -8.53 -9.76
N PHE A 588 25.12 -9.73 -10.34
CA PHE A 588 26.39 -10.45 -10.35
C PHE A 588 26.74 -10.97 -11.75
N SER A 589 28.03 -11.02 -12.06
CA SER A 589 28.54 -11.56 -13.33
C SER A 589 29.48 -12.72 -13.08
N VAL A 590 29.37 -13.74 -13.92
CA VAL A 590 29.96 -15.04 -13.64
C VAL A 590 30.57 -15.70 -14.87
N SER A 591 31.79 -16.23 -14.75
CA SER A 591 32.46 -17.10 -15.73
C SER A 591 32.54 -18.56 -15.23
N GLN A 592 32.21 -19.53 -16.09
CA GLN A 592 32.00 -20.95 -15.71
C GLN A 592 33.26 -21.67 -15.19
N GLU A 593 34.44 -21.29 -15.65
CA GLU A 593 35.69 -22.06 -15.47
C GLU A 593 36.25 -22.09 -14.03
N SER A 594 35.56 -21.51 -13.05
CA SER A 594 36.02 -21.43 -11.65
C SER A 594 34.89 -21.51 -10.58
N PHE A 595 33.77 -22.18 -10.89
CA PHE A 595 32.64 -22.26 -9.94
C PHE A 595 32.77 -23.37 -8.90
N GLN A 596 33.34 -23.03 -7.74
CA GLN A 596 33.16 -23.79 -6.50
C GLN A 596 32.85 -22.82 -5.36
N PHE A 597 31.57 -22.71 -4.99
CA PHE A 597 31.20 -22.17 -3.69
C PHE A 597 30.47 -23.26 -2.90
N ASP A 598 31.16 -23.80 -1.90
CA ASP A 598 30.55 -24.68 -0.88
C ASP A 598 29.77 -23.89 0.19
N LYS A 599 29.49 -22.60 -0.04
CA LYS A 599 28.83 -21.73 0.93
C LYS A 599 27.39 -21.44 0.50
N PHE A 600 26.46 -22.24 1.02
CA PHE A 600 25.02 -21.94 1.00
C PHE A 600 24.77 -20.48 1.43
N ASN A 601 23.90 -19.78 0.71
CA ASN A 601 23.44 -18.40 0.98
C ASN A 601 24.39 -17.25 0.62
N ALA A 602 25.55 -17.52 0.00
CA ALA A 602 26.52 -16.47 -0.32
C ALA A 602 25.97 -15.37 -1.25
N PHE A 603 25.06 -15.71 -2.17
CA PHE A 603 24.53 -14.78 -3.16
C PHE A 603 23.01 -14.60 -3.06
N ASN A 604 22.44 -14.73 -1.86
CA ASN A 604 20.99 -14.60 -1.65
C ASN A 604 20.42 -13.24 -2.05
N ASN A 605 21.24 -12.18 -2.09
CA ASN A 605 20.77 -10.86 -2.53
C ASN A 605 20.77 -10.70 -4.06
N VAL A 606 21.40 -11.60 -4.80
CA VAL A 606 21.50 -11.50 -6.26
C VAL A 606 20.15 -11.81 -6.90
N ARG A 607 19.64 -10.85 -7.67
CA ARG A 607 18.39 -10.91 -8.44
C ARG A 607 18.65 -10.97 -9.95
N ASP A 608 19.70 -10.28 -10.42
CA ASP A 608 20.15 -10.26 -11.80
C ASP A 608 21.50 -10.97 -11.95
N LEU A 609 21.50 -12.08 -12.68
CA LEU A 609 22.69 -12.90 -12.90
C LEU A 609 23.10 -12.88 -14.37
N ARG A 610 24.34 -12.49 -14.64
CA ARG A 610 24.93 -12.55 -15.98
C ARG A 610 25.98 -13.64 -16.10
N ILE A 611 25.75 -14.58 -17.01
CA ILE A 611 26.63 -15.72 -17.24
C ILE A 611 27.40 -15.55 -18.56
N TYR A 612 28.73 -15.58 -18.45
CA TYR A 612 29.67 -15.64 -19.54
C TYR A 612 30.22 -17.07 -19.66
N SER A 613 29.68 -17.84 -20.61
CA SER A 613 30.11 -19.22 -20.83
C SER A 613 29.83 -19.66 -22.26
N GLU A 614 30.82 -20.28 -22.90
CA GLU A 614 30.69 -20.92 -24.21
C GLU A 614 30.01 -22.30 -24.14
N ASN A 615 29.95 -22.94 -22.96
CA ASN A 615 29.49 -24.32 -22.80
C ASN A 615 28.74 -24.55 -21.46
N ILE A 616 27.80 -23.67 -21.10
CA ILE A 616 26.97 -23.89 -19.90
C ILE A 616 25.94 -24.98 -20.19
N THR A 617 26.02 -26.09 -19.46
CA THR A 617 24.99 -27.12 -19.47
C THR A 617 23.86 -26.75 -18.52
N ILE A 618 22.68 -27.36 -18.71
CA ILE A 618 21.50 -27.08 -17.88
C ILE A 618 21.67 -27.60 -16.46
N GLU A 619 22.41 -28.69 -16.29
CA GLU A 619 22.72 -29.20 -14.97
C GLU A 619 23.56 -28.19 -14.18
N ILE A 620 24.53 -27.55 -14.83
CA ILE A 620 25.34 -26.48 -14.25
C ILE A 620 24.48 -25.25 -13.98
N LEU A 621 23.66 -24.81 -14.94
CA LEU A 621 22.75 -23.69 -14.74
C LEU A 621 21.78 -23.94 -13.58
N ARG A 622 21.22 -25.15 -13.49
CA ARG A 622 20.36 -25.56 -12.39
C ARG A 622 21.11 -25.45 -11.07
N LYS A 623 22.28 -26.09 -10.99
CA LYS A 623 23.11 -26.07 -9.78
C LYS A 623 23.40 -24.64 -9.33
N LEU A 624 23.79 -23.78 -10.27
CA LEU A 624 24.02 -22.36 -10.00
C LEU A 624 22.78 -21.67 -9.44
N LEU A 625 21.62 -21.82 -10.09
CA LEU A 625 20.38 -21.15 -9.68
C LEU A 625 19.76 -21.74 -8.41
N THR A 626 19.97 -23.01 -8.09
CA THR A 626 19.39 -23.62 -6.87
C THR A 626 20.32 -23.55 -5.67
N GLU A 627 21.62 -23.77 -5.86
CA GLU A 627 22.57 -23.90 -4.75
C GLU A 627 23.30 -22.57 -4.46
N SER A 628 23.64 -21.81 -5.49
CA SER A 628 24.45 -20.58 -5.33
C SER A 628 23.61 -19.31 -5.39
N PHE A 629 22.61 -19.26 -6.28
CA PHE A 629 21.83 -18.06 -6.62
C PHE A 629 20.31 -18.30 -6.55
N PRO A 630 19.76 -18.72 -5.38
CA PRO A 630 18.36 -19.17 -5.22
C PRO A 630 17.31 -18.10 -5.53
N ASN A 631 17.73 -16.83 -5.56
CA ASN A 631 16.86 -15.66 -5.52
C ASN A 631 16.84 -14.87 -6.85
N VAL A 632 17.50 -15.40 -7.89
CA VAL A 632 17.61 -14.78 -9.20
C VAL A 632 16.28 -14.82 -9.94
N ASN A 633 15.86 -13.66 -10.45
CA ASN A 633 14.65 -13.48 -11.27
C ASN A 633 14.96 -12.86 -12.66
N SER A 634 16.14 -12.27 -12.84
CA SER A 634 16.68 -11.80 -14.12
C SER A 634 17.93 -12.59 -14.50
N LEU A 635 17.96 -13.14 -15.71
CA LEU A 635 19.08 -13.93 -16.22
C LEU A 635 19.60 -13.39 -17.55
N CYS A 636 20.89 -13.16 -17.66
CA CYS A 636 21.56 -12.76 -18.90
C CYS A 636 22.59 -13.81 -19.35
N LEU A 637 22.43 -14.34 -20.57
CA LEU A 637 23.35 -15.33 -21.17
C LEU A 637 24.13 -14.69 -22.33
N CYS A 638 25.46 -14.65 -22.22
CA CYS A 638 26.29 -13.84 -23.11
C CYS A 638 26.95 -14.57 -24.30
N ASN A 639 26.93 -15.91 -24.36
CA ASN A 639 27.59 -16.73 -25.40
C ASN A 639 26.69 -17.93 -25.81
N ASP A 640 27.04 -18.65 -26.89
CA ASP A 640 26.25 -19.76 -27.45
C ASP A 640 26.14 -20.95 -26.49
N CYS A 641 25.10 -20.96 -25.66
CA CYS A 641 24.84 -22.03 -24.71
C CYS A 641 24.21 -23.22 -25.46
N SER A 642 24.90 -24.36 -25.54
CA SER A 642 24.34 -25.60 -26.10
C SER A 642 23.41 -26.30 -25.08
N LEU A 643 22.13 -25.95 -25.09
CA LEU A 643 21.15 -26.44 -24.11
C LEU A 643 20.30 -27.57 -24.73
N ASN A 644 20.45 -28.82 -24.25
CA ASN A 644 19.82 -30.04 -24.79
C ASN A 644 18.47 -30.40 -24.11
N VAL A 645 17.40 -30.60 -24.91
CA VAL A 645 15.98 -30.22 -24.69
C VAL A 645 15.14 -31.08 -23.71
N ASN A 646 15.69 -32.09 -23.04
CA ASN A 646 14.84 -33.21 -22.64
C ASN A 646 14.38 -33.32 -21.17
N ASN A 647 14.55 -32.34 -20.26
CA ASN A 647 14.09 -32.49 -18.85
C ASN A 647 13.85 -31.16 -18.07
N TYR A 648 12.71 -30.47 -18.26
CA TYR A 648 12.59 -29.04 -17.88
C TYR A 648 11.29 -28.56 -17.21
N SER A 649 11.16 -28.65 -15.89
CA SER A 649 10.01 -27.99 -15.24
C SER A 649 10.30 -27.34 -13.88
N ILE A 650 11.43 -27.60 -13.24
CA ILE A 650 11.52 -27.34 -11.79
C ILE A 650 12.30 -26.07 -11.44
N VAL A 651 13.26 -25.61 -12.25
CA VAL A 651 14.25 -24.59 -11.80
C VAL A 651 14.07 -23.22 -12.47
N ILE A 652 13.25 -23.15 -13.51
CA ILE A 652 13.13 -21.99 -14.40
C ILE A 652 11.93 -21.10 -14.05
N ASN A 653 10.98 -21.59 -13.24
CA ASN A 653 9.73 -20.88 -12.96
C ASN A 653 9.92 -19.55 -12.20
N GLN A 654 11.07 -19.36 -11.54
CA GLN A 654 11.41 -18.13 -10.82
C GLN A 654 11.98 -17.01 -11.71
N ILE A 655 12.38 -17.32 -12.96
CA ILE A 655 12.92 -16.33 -13.88
C ILE A 655 11.79 -15.58 -14.58
N HIS A 656 11.76 -14.26 -14.43
CA HIS A 656 10.78 -13.36 -15.03
C HIS A 656 11.37 -12.53 -16.17
N GLU A 657 12.67 -12.24 -16.13
CA GLU A 657 13.40 -11.48 -17.15
C GLU A 657 14.53 -12.32 -17.74
N LEU A 658 14.62 -12.38 -19.07
CA LEU A 658 15.66 -13.12 -19.78
C LEU A 658 16.33 -12.23 -20.83
N THR A 659 17.66 -12.12 -20.77
CA THR A 659 18.50 -11.44 -21.77
C THR A 659 19.39 -12.44 -22.50
N LEU A 660 19.34 -12.45 -23.83
CA LEU A 660 20.18 -13.32 -24.70
C LEU A 660 21.05 -12.45 -25.62
N LEU A 661 22.38 -12.53 -25.49
CA LEU A 661 23.31 -11.68 -26.25
C LEU A 661 24.09 -12.43 -27.37
N SER A 662 23.83 -13.73 -27.62
CA SER A 662 24.54 -14.53 -28.63
C SER A 662 23.65 -15.05 -29.77
N SER A 663 24.29 -15.47 -30.86
CA SER A 663 23.71 -15.45 -32.20
C SER A 663 23.41 -16.81 -32.85
N ASN A 664 23.34 -17.97 -32.18
CA ASN A 664 22.96 -19.19 -32.96
C ASN A 664 22.12 -20.33 -32.34
N SER A 665 21.86 -20.42 -31.02
CA SER A 665 21.28 -21.68 -30.48
C SER A 665 20.29 -21.58 -29.31
N ASN A 666 19.97 -20.38 -28.83
CA ASN A 666 19.30 -20.21 -27.53
C ASN A 666 17.75 -20.19 -27.53
N TYR A 667 17.07 -20.35 -28.67
CA TYR A 667 15.60 -20.22 -28.72
C TYR A 667 14.84 -21.38 -28.06
N ARG A 668 15.43 -22.57 -27.99
CA ARG A 668 14.85 -23.75 -27.29
C ARG A 668 14.71 -23.53 -25.78
N ILE A 669 15.50 -22.61 -25.20
CA ILE A 669 15.36 -22.16 -23.81
C ILE A 669 13.96 -21.60 -23.59
N LEU A 670 13.46 -20.79 -24.53
CA LEU A 670 12.15 -20.16 -24.40
C LEU A 670 11.07 -21.22 -24.26
N LEU A 671 11.09 -22.32 -25.01
CA LEU A 671 10.08 -23.39 -24.85
C LEU A 671 10.01 -23.96 -23.43
N SER A 672 11.08 -23.82 -22.65
CA SER A 672 11.24 -24.40 -21.32
C SER A 672 10.93 -23.40 -20.17
N MET A 673 10.61 -22.13 -20.47
CA MET A 673 10.43 -21.06 -19.47
C MET A 673 9.03 -20.41 -19.48
N PRO A 674 7.97 -21.01 -18.93
CA PRO A 674 6.59 -20.52 -19.11
C PRO A 674 6.30 -19.11 -18.55
N ASN A 675 7.03 -18.66 -17.52
CA ASN A 675 6.71 -17.45 -16.75
C ASN A 675 7.49 -16.18 -17.13
N ILE A 676 8.16 -16.15 -18.29
CA ILE A 676 8.91 -14.96 -18.74
C ILE A 676 7.92 -13.81 -19.04
N LYS A 677 8.07 -12.71 -18.31
CA LYS A 677 7.32 -11.46 -18.53
C LYS A 677 8.07 -10.52 -19.48
N GLN A 678 9.40 -10.50 -19.40
CA GLN A 678 10.27 -9.61 -20.17
C GLN A 678 11.35 -10.40 -20.91
N LEU A 679 11.49 -10.14 -22.21
CA LEU A 679 12.51 -10.77 -23.04
C LEU A 679 13.35 -9.71 -23.75
N LYS A 680 14.68 -9.82 -23.63
CA LYS A 680 15.66 -8.96 -24.29
C LYS A 680 16.60 -9.79 -25.15
N PHE A 681 16.79 -9.42 -26.41
CA PHE A 681 17.81 -10.06 -27.24
C PHE A 681 18.48 -9.09 -28.23
N ASP A 682 19.73 -9.40 -28.56
CA ASP A 682 20.53 -8.71 -29.59
C ASP A 682 20.39 -9.46 -30.93
N TYR A 683 19.94 -8.78 -31.99
CA TYR A 683 19.49 -9.45 -33.21
C TYR A 683 20.49 -9.30 -34.38
N GLN A 684 21.47 -10.21 -34.44
CA GLN A 684 22.27 -10.49 -35.65
C GLN A 684 21.87 -11.82 -36.35
N MET A 685 20.72 -12.43 -36.00
CA MET A 685 20.34 -13.79 -36.41
C MET A 685 19.38 -13.90 -37.60
N SER A 686 19.48 -15.01 -38.36
CA SER A 686 18.42 -15.49 -39.25
C SER A 686 17.40 -16.33 -38.46
N MET A 687 16.19 -15.80 -38.22
CA MET A 687 15.13 -16.51 -37.50
C MET A 687 14.16 -17.22 -38.44
N LYS A 688 14.48 -18.49 -38.78
CA LYS A 688 13.55 -19.36 -39.50
C LYS A 688 12.61 -20.18 -38.59
N ASN A 689 12.88 -20.28 -37.28
CA ASN A 689 12.25 -21.29 -36.40
C ASN A 689 11.73 -20.78 -35.04
N ILE A 690 10.93 -19.71 -34.99
CA ILE A 690 10.17 -19.40 -33.76
C ILE A 690 8.70 -19.79 -33.93
N ILE A 691 8.24 -20.78 -33.15
CA ILE A 691 6.83 -21.08 -32.91
C ILE A 691 6.68 -21.41 -31.42
N GLU A 692 5.93 -20.59 -30.69
CA GLU A 692 4.71 -20.92 -29.92
C GLU A 692 4.30 -19.71 -29.06
N ARG A 693 2.98 -19.54 -28.90
CA ARG A 693 2.34 -18.36 -28.30
C ARG A 693 2.78 -18.17 -26.86
N LYS A 694 3.61 -17.16 -26.62
CA LYS A 694 3.86 -16.64 -25.27
C LYS A 694 3.25 -15.26 -25.08
N SER A 695 2.61 -15.06 -23.93
CA SER A 695 2.20 -13.75 -23.42
C SER A 695 3.41 -13.02 -22.84
N ILE A 696 4.35 -12.63 -23.69
CA ILE A 696 5.44 -11.73 -23.29
C ILE A 696 4.84 -10.33 -23.13
N LEU A 697 5.02 -9.71 -21.96
CA LEU A 697 4.52 -8.38 -21.66
C LEU A 697 5.40 -7.32 -22.33
N GLU A 698 6.73 -7.48 -22.19
CA GLU A 698 7.73 -6.54 -22.65
C GLU A 698 8.79 -7.20 -23.54
N LEU A 699 9.03 -6.61 -24.71
CA LEU A 699 10.00 -7.11 -25.68
C LEU A 699 11.03 -6.03 -26.00
N TYR A 700 12.32 -6.34 -25.79
CA TYR A 700 13.44 -5.45 -26.05
C TYR A 700 14.32 -6.02 -27.15
N ILE A 701 14.36 -5.34 -28.30
CA ILE A 701 15.15 -5.78 -29.45
C ILE A 701 16.24 -4.75 -29.74
N ILE A 702 17.47 -5.21 -29.73
CA ILE A 702 18.65 -4.40 -30.05
C ILE A 702 19.17 -4.81 -31.44
N ASN A 703 19.57 -3.84 -32.26
CA ASN A 703 20.17 -4.05 -33.59
C ASN A 703 19.23 -4.68 -34.65
N CYS A 704 17.92 -4.44 -34.58
CA CYS A 704 16.93 -5.04 -35.50
C CYS A 704 16.95 -4.43 -36.93
N GLU A 705 16.84 -5.24 -37.99
CA GLU A 705 16.56 -4.75 -39.35
C GLU A 705 15.05 -4.70 -39.64
N THR A 706 14.64 -3.80 -40.54
CA THR A 706 13.21 -3.51 -40.82
C THR A 706 12.45 -4.70 -41.41
N THR A 707 13.08 -5.54 -42.23
CA THR A 707 12.49 -6.75 -42.83
C THR A 707 12.25 -7.87 -41.81
N GLN A 708 12.92 -7.80 -40.66
CA GLN A 708 12.93 -8.85 -39.65
C GLN A 708 11.85 -8.62 -38.58
N LEU A 709 11.45 -7.37 -38.38
CA LEU A 709 10.45 -6.96 -37.40
C LEU A 709 9.05 -7.57 -37.67
N GLU A 710 8.65 -7.68 -38.94
CA GLU A 710 7.35 -8.25 -39.33
C GLU A 710 7.20 -9.72 -38.88
N ASN A 711 8.28 -10.49 -39.02
CA ASN A 711 8.32 -11.87 -38.56
C ASN A 711 8.22 -11.93 -37.02
N ILE A 712 8.90 -11.06 -36.30
CA ILE A 712 8.88 -11.07 -34.82
C ILE A 712 7.48 -10.74 -34.29
N ILE A 713 6.86 -9.68 -34.81
CA ILE A 713 5.55 -9.22 -34.36
C ILE A 713 4.47 -10.28 -34.62
N LYS A 714 4.55 -11.02 -35.74
CA LYS A 714 3.61 -12.11 -36.05
C LYS A 714 3.60 -13.21 -34.98
N HIS A 715 4.72 -13.44 -34.30
CA HIS A 715 4.87 -14.52 -33.32
C HIS A 715 4.61 -14.08 -31.87
N PHE A 716 4.58 -12.77 -31.59
CA PHE A 716 4.30 -12.22 -30.26
C PHE A 716 3.09 -11.26 -30.26
N PRO A 717 1.86 -11.75 -30.51
CA PRO A 717 0.67 -10.90 -30.66
C PRO A 717 0.21 -10.21 -29.35
N ASN A 718 0.71 -10.67 -28.20
CA ASN A 718 0.29 -10.21 -26.86
C ASN A 718 1.27 -9.21 -26.21
N VAL A 719 2.25 -8.71 -26.96
CA VAL A 719 3.22 -7.71 -26.45
C VAL A 719 2.51 -6.41 -26.13
N LYS A 720 2.63 -5.96 -24.87
CA LYS A 720 2.09 -4.68 -24.40
C LYS A 720 3.08 -3.55 -24.54
N ILE A 721 4.38 -3.83 -24.36
CA ILE A 721 5.45 -2.83 -24.44
C ILE A 721 6.55 -3.34 -25.36
N LEU A 722 6.92 -2.54 -26.37
CA LEU A 722 7.94 -2.89 -27.35
C LEU A 722 9.04 -1.81 -27.36
N PHE A 723 10.26 -2.21 -27.04
CA PHE A 723 11.46 -1.39 -27.15
C PHE A 723 12.28 -1.85 -28.35
N LEU A 724 12.53 -0.94 -29.30
CA LEU A 724 13.33 -1.22 -30.47
C LEU A 724 14.50 -0.25 -30.54
N SER A 725 15.71 -0.80 -30.56
CA SER A 725 16.92 -0.03 -30.85
C SER A 725 17.43 -0.39 -32.24
N PHE A 726 17.49 0.59 -33.14
CA PHE A 726 17.99 0.40 -34.50
C PHE A 726 19.43 0.88 -34.61
N THR A 727 20.28 0.12 -35.30
CA THR A 727 21.68 0.52 -35.57
C THR A 727 21.83 1.40 -36.80
N LYS A 728 20.97 1.23 -37.80
CA LYS A 728 21.08 1.90 -39.12
C LYS A 728 19.72 2.21 -39.75
N LEU A 729 18.86 2.98 -39.09
CA LEU A 729 17.71 3.59 -39.78
C LEU A 729 18.21 4.77 -40.62
N LYS A 730 18.59 4.52 -41.88
CA LYS A 730 19.18 5.54 -42.77
C LYS A 730 18.15 6.44 -43.49
N HIS A 731 16.85 6.12 -43.46
CA HIS A 731 15.83 6.88 -44.20
C HIS A 731 14.53 7.11 -43.41
N ILE A 732 13.95 8.31 -43.54
CA ILE A 732 12.75 8.81 -42.81
C ILE A 732 11.47 8.06 -43.20
N GLU A 733 11.31 7.70 -44.48
CA GLU A 733 10.13 7.00 -44.99
C GLU A 733 10.04 5.56 -44.47
N THR A 734 11.17 4.85 -44.36
CA THR A 734 11.21 3.49 -43.84
C THR A 734 10.89 3.43 -42.35
N ALA A 735 11.36 4.39 -41.54
CA ALA A 735 11.00 4.46 -40.13
C ALA A 735 9.49 4.67 -39.93
N SER A 736 8.90 5.61 -40.69
CA SER A 736 7.47 5.94 -40.59
C SER A 736 6.56 4.78 -41.04
N GLN A 737 6.92 4.09 -42.12
CA GLN A 737 6.20 2.88 -42.57
C GLN A 737 6.29 1.73 -41.55
N VAL A 738 7.47 1.55 -40.93
CA VAL A 738 7.68 0.54 -39.89
C VAL A 738 6.82 0.85 -38.67
N ILE A 739 6.82 2.10 -38.18
CA ILE A 739 5.98 2.53 -37.06
C ILE A 739 4.50 2.32 -37.35
N PHE A 740 4.03 2.71 -38.54
CA PHE A 740 2.64 2.53 -38.93
C PHE A 740 2.24 1.05 -38.95
N LYS A 741 3.11 0.18 -39.48
CA LYS A 741 2.89 -1.28 -39.47
C LYS A 741 2.88 -1.85 -38.06
N ILE A 742 3.78 -1.42 -37.17
CA ILE A 742 3.79 -1.84 -35.75
C ILE A 742 2.45 -1.49 -35.09
N LEU A 743 2.00 -0.24 -35.23
CA LEU A 743 0.74 0.26 -34.65
C LEU A 743 -0.51 -0.40 -35.26
N LEU A 744 -0.42 -0.87 -36.51
CA LEU A 744 -1.49 -1.64 -37.16
C LEU A 744 -1.62 -3.06 -36.58
N ILE A 745 -0.49 -3.73 -36.34
CA ILE A 745 -0.47 -5.14 -35.95
C ILE A 745 -0.65 -5.31 -34.43
N LEU A 746 -0.01 -4.47 -33.61
CA LEU A 746 -0.08 -4.55 -32.15
C LEU A 746 -1.23 -3.69 -31.62
N LYS A 747 -2.44 -4.26 -31.57
CA LYS A 747 -3.65 -3.58 -31.08
C LYS A 747 -3.60 -3.13 -29.61
N HIS A 748 -2.68 -3.68 -28.82
CA HIS A 748 -2.56 -3.45 -27.37
C HIS A 748 -1.20 -2.84 -26.98
N LEU A 749 -0.52 -2.17 -27.91
CA LEU A 749 0.77 -1.55 -27.66
C LEU A 749 0.60 -0.25 -26.86
N PHE A 750 1.10 -0.23 -25.62
CA PHE A 750 1.04 0.93 -24.73
C PHE A 750 2.19 1.91 -24.99
N CYS A 751 3.39 1.40 -25.31
CA CYS A 751 4.58 2.21 -25.49
C CYS A 751 5.49 1.60 -26.57
N LEU A 752 5.94 2.46 -27.50
CA LEU A 752 7.00 2.19 -28.47
C LEU A 752 8.14 3.18 -28.24
N ASN A 753 9.34 2.68 -27.94
CA ASN A 753 10.54 3.50 -27.87
C ASN A 753 11.49 3.11 -29.00
N LEU A 754 11.89 4.08 -29.82
CA LEU A 754 12.81 3.93 -30.93
C LEU A 754 14.06 4.75 -30.68
N ASP A 755 15.23 4.13 -30.76
CA ASP A 755 16.51 4.85 -30.76
C ASP A 755 17.08 5.01 -32.18
N ASN A 756 17.89 6.05 -32.38
CA ASN A 756 18.51 6.51 -33.64
C ASN A 756 17.58 6.98 -34.78
N VAL A 757 16.45 7.61 -34.46
CA VAL A 757 15.52 8.22 -35.42
C VAL A 757 15.80 9.72 -35.56
N GLN A 758 16.25 10.19 -36.74
CA GLN A 758 16.42 11.61 -37.06
C GLN A 758 15.40 12.07 -38.11
N GLY A 759 14.79 13.24 -37.92
CA GLY A 759 14.00 13.93 -38.97
C GLY A 759 12.57 13.44 -39.22
N THR A 760 11.94 12.72 -38.28
CA THR A 760 10.62 12.07 -38.48
C THR A 760 9.41 12.85 -37.94
N GLU A 761 9.60 13.97 -37.25
CA GLU A 761 8.54 14.70 -36.52
C GLU A 761 7.32 15.09 -37.36
N THR A 762 7.54 15.61 -38.57
CA THR A 762 6.47 16.15 -39.42
C THR A 762 5.58 15.06 -40.04
N HIS A 763 6.16 13.93 -40.46
CA HIS A 763 5.41 12.78 -40.99
C HIS A 763 4.67 12.01 -39.90
N LEU A 764 5.25 11.91 -38.69
CA LEU A 764 4.62 11.22 -37.56
C LEU A 764 3.38 11.97 -37.03
N LYS A 765 3.40 13.31 -37.01
CA LYS A 765 2.22 14.12 -36.65
C LYS A 765 0.99 13.77 -37.49
N GLN A 766 1.15 13.53 -38.79
CA GLN A 766 0.06 13.19 -39.69
C GLN A 766 -0.50 11.78 -39.43
N ILE A 767 0.39 10.80 -39.22
CA ILE A 767 0.01 9.40 -38.96
C ILE A 767 -0.69 9.25 -37.60
N MET A 768 -0.25 9.99 -36.59
CA MET A 768 -0.64 9.82 -35.19
C MET A 768 -1.94 10.54 -34.81
N CYS A 769 -2.31 11.59 -35.57
CA CYS A 769 -3.57 12.31 -35.41
C CYS A 769 -4.80 11.38 -35.58
N HIS A 770 -4.65 10.27 -36.31
CA HIS A 770 -5.73 9.31 -36.54
C HIS A 770 -6.00 8.33 -35.38
N ARG A 771 -5.14 8.23 -34.37
CA ARG A 771 -5.28 7.23 -33.29
C ARG A 771 -5.24 7.74 -31.86
N ARG A 772 -5.29 9.07 -31.64
CA ARG A 772 -5.16 9.71 -30.31
C ARG A 772 -3.85 9.40 -29.58
N CYS A 773 -2.82 8.97 -30.31
CA CYS A 773 -1.52 8.66 -29.73
C CYS A 773 -0.75 9.94 -29.38
N GLN A 774 -0.11 9.98 -28.22
CA GLN A 774 0.85 11.03 -27.85
C GLN A 774 2.26 10.59 -28.25
N PHE A 775 3.15 11.54 -28.55
CA PHE A 775 4.56 11.21 -28.84
C PHE A 775 5.50 12.30 -28.36
N GLN A 776 6.75 11.90 -28.10
CA GLN A 776 7.85 12.77 -27.75
C GLN A 776 9.06 12.42 -28.63
N VAL A 777 9.65 13.42 -29.27
CA VAL A 777 10.88 13.26 -30.05
C VAL A 777 12.02 13.92 -29.30
N LYS A 778 13.14 13.22 -29.13
CA LYS A 778 14.32 13.71 -28.40
C LYS A 778 15.59 13.32 -29.15
N ARG A 779 16.17 14.25 -29.94
CA ARG A 779 17.34 14.12 -30.84
C ARG A 779 17.32 12.92 -31.80
N ARG A 780 17.55 11.73 -31.24
CA ARG A 780 17.69 10.42 -31.89
C ARG A 780 16.69 9.42 -31.34
N SER A 781 15.90 9.74 -30.33
CA SER A 781 14.91 8.81 -29.76
C SER A 781 13.50 9.32 -30.03
N LEU A 782 12.59 8.40 -30.34
CA LEU A 782 11.16 8.66 -30.52
C LEU A 782 10.40 7.74 -29.56
N LYS A 783 9.63 8.34 -28.66
CA LYS A 783 8.68 7.63 -27.80
C LYS A 783 7.26 7.89 -28.27
N ILE A 784 6.48 6.84 -28.44
CA ILE A 784 5.08 6.87 -28.86
C ILE A 784 4.23 6.14 -27.82
N TRP A 785 3.12 6.77 -27.43
CA TRP A 785 2.13 6.27 -26.46
C TRP A 785 0.75 6.24 -27.11
N MET A 786 0.00 5.15 -26.92
CA MET A 786 -1.39 5.03 -27.40
C MET A 786 -2.41 5.48 -26.36
#